data_AF-A0A8C5RQC3-F1
#
_entry.id   AF-A0A8C5RQC3-F1
#
_cell.length_a   1.000
_cell.length_b   1.000
_cell.length_c   1.000
_cell.angle_alpha   90.00
_cell.angle_beta   90.00
_cell.angle_gamma   90.00
#
_symmetry.space_group_name_H-M   'P 1'
#
loop_
_entity.id
_entity.type
_entity.pdbx_description
1 polymer ?
#
loop_
_entity_poly.entity_id
_entity_poly.type
_entity_poly.pdbx_seq_one_letter_code
_entity_poly.pdbx_strand_id
1 'polypeptide(L)'
;MKRQHSLTEFFDKKPKLESVVSELALDGTKQSQAQPLQLEESSTSIIEMKNGNSKIKEIKQASLKKKMKTHNIDKKKLKQCEQDSTAKGTDKNEKYLHTTCRVFNTVYCLAKSCKPFSDIKEEIEVQIKNGLDMGIGLHSRTTAVKVVDFIAKEIKKEIFTKIIENNLKICLIIDEVPVILCKPVIIVFLKVEDSVTSPTIFVELVELEKQDADIIFSSVMESLNNIGLTKNYLEKNLIGFCSDGASIMLGRKSGVSTRIAKEFPNIIIWHCLNHRLHLGLDDSINEIKQVNHFKIFIDKIHTIFHQSNKNKMELTKISEQLGNEITQIGRVLGPSWVACSLRSTLAVWHAYPVLHHFFRSKEKYFGMAARLENRYFLTDLALMIDILNEISLLSNALQARNIDIIKADVLMTRSIKAFQMLGKEKGPYEKKVDELISSETFKNIKFVENQQFVGLPRETLLENIVMNLEKRLMDCEHLKAICGQFQDSNILQILKYLNPDYWNIEEVDIPWRPAEDKLPVFNDIFNYKIDMNDYRDFLENVLKNSQKYKIPESVQRAKNIVRTIAVNSAEVESGFSKLNIICSGKRSRLTVSNTSNTMTISLIGPPPKEWDPTPTVKRWLRINHSADDARIKGKKIAS
;
A
#
# COMPACT_ATOMS: atom_id res chain seq x y z
N MET A 1 16.03 -21.09 -25.43
CA MET A 1 14.97 -20.42 -24.65
C MET A 1 15.42 -20.30 -23.20
N LYS A 2 15.84 -19.10 -22.76
CA LYS A 2 16.02 -18.82 -21.33
C LYS A 2 14.61 -18.71 -20.73
N ARG A 3 14.26 -19.51 -19.73
CA ARG A 3 13.03 -19.30 -18.93
C ARG A 3 13.13 -17.89 -18.34
N GLN A 4 12.22 -17.00 -18.72
CA GLN A 4 11.96 -15.79 -17.94
C GLN A 4 11.51 -16.26 -16.55
N HIS A 5 12.34 -16.05 -15.53
CA HIS A 5 11.86 -16.17 -14.16
C HIS A 5 10.85 -15.05 -13.94
N SER A 6 9.60 -15.41 -13.65
CA SER A 6 8.53 -14.46 -13.34
C SER A 6 8.92 -13.65 -12.10
N LEU A 7 8.63 -12.35 -12.09
CA LEU A 7 8.81 -11.52 -10.89
C LEU A 7 7.98 -12.07 -9.72
N THR A 8 6.81 -12.66 -10.00
CA THR A 8 6.00 -13.36 -8.98
C THR A 8 6.74 -14.54 -8.34
N GLU A 9 7.56 -15.31 -9.05
CA GLU A 9 8.37 -16.38 -8.43
C GLU A 9 9.43 -15.85 -7.44
N PHE A 10 9.83 -14.58 -7.60
CA PHE A 10 10.74 -13.88 -6.71
C PHE A 10 10.04 -13.31 -5.47
N PHE A 11 8.75 -12.94 -5.58
CA PHE A 11 7.99 -12.32 -4.48
C PHE A 11 7.07 -13.28 -3.71
N ASP A 12 6.54 -14.33 -4.34
CA ASP A 12 5.56 -15.24 -3.74
C ASP A 12 6.11 -16.67 -3.55
N LYS A 13 6.72 -16.90 -2.38
CA LYS A 13 6.76 -18.22 -1.74
C LYS A 13 6.19 -18.12 -0.32
N LYS A 14 5.01 -18.75 -0.15
CA LYS A 14 4.12 -18.70 1.01
C LYS A 14 4.82 -18.75 2.39
N PRO A 15 4.32 -17.95 3.34
CA PRO A 15 4.09 -18.37 4.71
C PRO A 15 2.61 -18.77 4.92
N LYS A 16 2.38 -19.78 5.78
CA LYS A 16 1.06 -20.16 6.27
C LYS A 16 0.47 -19.04 7.15
N LEU A 17 -0.87 -19.02 7.21
CA LEU A 17 -1.69 -18.14 8.06
C LEU A 17 -1.07 -17.93 9.45
N GLU A 18 -0.91 -16.66 9.83
CA GLU A 18 -0.83 -16.26 11.23
C GLU A 18 -2.01 -15.35 11.56
N SER A 19 -2.58 -15.65 12.73
CA SER A 19 -3.82 -15.14 13.30
C SER A 19 -3.83 -13.62 13.48
N VAL A 20 -5.00 -13.03 13.20
CA VAL A 20 -5.40 -11.66 13.52
C VAL A 20 -5.16 -11.39 15.02
N VAL A 21 -4.21 -10.50 15.33
CA VAL A 21 -4.04 -9.95 16.68
C VAL A 21 -4.41 -8.47 16.66
N SER A 22 -5.59 -8.20 17.21
CA SER A 22 -6.04 -7.03 17.99
C SER A 22 -5.30 -5.69 17.81
N GLU A 23 -5.90 -4.77 17.07
CA GLU A 23 -5.65 -3.33 17.16
C GLU A 23 -6.29 -2.76 18.43
N LEU A 24 -5.47 -2.26 19.37
CA LEU A 24 -5.90 -1.41 20.47
C LEU A 24 -4.89 -0.25 20.64
N ALA A 25 -5.46 0.96 20.68
CA ALA A 25 -4.89 2.25 21.12
C ALA A 25 -3.91 2.92 20.11
N LEU A 26 -4.06 4.20 19.75
CA LEU A 26 -4.26 5.38 20.60
C LEU A 26 -4.92 6.54 19.81
N ASP A 27 -6.09 6.99 20.27
CA ASP A 27 -6.66 8.33 20.01
C ASP A 27 -6.14 9.25 21.13
N GLY A 28 -5.53 10.40 20.79
CA GLY A 28 -4.97 11.30 21.80
C GLY A 28 -4.35 12.59 21.26
N THR A 29 -5.15 13.44 20.63
CA THR A 29 -4.77 14.82 20.26
C THR A 29 -5.00 15.77 21.44
N LYS A 30 -3.94 16.45 21.90
CA LYS A 30 -4.05 17.71 22.65
C LYS A 30 -3.34 18.81 21.87
N GLN A 31 -4.13 19.79 21.42
CA GLN A 31 -3.66 21.05 20.87
C GLN A 31 -3.04 21.90 21.99
N SER A 32 -1.87 22.49 21.75
CA SER A 32 -1.38 23.65 22.50
C SER A 32 -0.74 24.64 21.53
N GLN A 33 -1.30 25.84 21.48
CA GLN A 33 -0.82 27.01 20.74
C GLN A 33 0.47 27.55 21.38
N ALA A 34 1.46 27.92 20.56
CA ALA A 34 2.53 28.84 20.94
C ALA A 34 2.98 29.66 19.71
N GLN A 35 3.03 30.98 19.88
CA GLN A 35 3.40 31.99 18.88
C GLN A 35 4.93 32.00 18.60
N PRO A 36 5.38 32.49 17.43
CA PRO A 36 6.80 32.53 17.07
C PRO A 36 7.49 33.85 17.47
N LEU A 37 8.73 33.74 17.98
CA LEU A 37 9.68 34.83 18.19
C LEU A 37 10.56 35.00 16.94
N GLN A 38 10.65 36.24 16.44
CA GLN A 38 11.55 36.70 15.37
C GLN A 38 12.98 36.84 15.89
N LEU A 39 13.98 36.61 15.04
CA LEU A 39 15.36 37.07 15.24
C LEU A 39 16.00 37.48 13.91
N GLU A 40 16.68 38.62 13.99
CA GLU A 40 17.11 39.54 12.94
C GLU A 40 18.38 39.12 12.17
N GLU A 41 18.52 39.71 10.99
CA GLU A 41 19.69 39.70 10.12
C GLU A 41 20.84 40.57 10.67
N SER A 42 22.09 40.20 10.40
CA SER A 42 23.20 41.19 10.33
C SER A 42 24.29 40.77 9.34
N SER A 43 24.84 41.78 8.68
CA SER A 43 25.65 41.73 7.44
C SER A 43 27.06 42.28 7.65
N THR A 44 27.95 41.99 6.68
CA THR A 44 29.26 42.61 6.33
C THR A 44 30.51 42.07 7.06
N SER A 45 31.70 41.91 6.45
CA SER A 45 32.39 42.68 5.38
C SER A 45 33.58 41.91 4.73
N ILE A 46 34.05 42.42 3.58
CA ILE A 46 35.11 41.93 2.67
C ILE A 46 36.47 42.59 2.99
N ILE A 47 37.60 41.87 2.86
CA ILE A 47 38.95 42.45 2.67
C ILE A 47 39.75 41.63 1.64
N GLU A 48 40.25 42.31 0.59
CA GLU A 48 41.23 41.84 -0.40
C GLU A 48 42.66 42.31 -0.08
N MET A 49 43.70 41.50 -0.39
CA MET A 49 45.08 41.98 -0.64
C MET A 49 45.81 41.14 -1.70
N LYS A 50 46.69 41.81 -2.47
CA LYS A 50 47.31 41.43 -3.77
C LYS A 50 48.64 40.64 -3.69
N ASN A 51 48.83 39.79 -4.73
CA ASN A 51 50.02 39.39 -5.53
C ASN A 51 51.41 39.03 -4.93
N GLY A 52 51.88 37.82 -5.31
CA GLY A 52 53.30 37.43 -5.39
C GLY A 52 53.51 36.06 -6.09
N ASN A 53 53.65 36.05 -7.44
CA ASN A 53 53.42 34.85 -8.26
C ASN A 53 54.64 34.30 -9.05
N SER A 54 55.89 34.48 -8.60
CA SER A 54 57.07 33.94 -9.32
C SER A 54 57.80 32.77 -8.63
N LYS A 55 57.68 32.58 -7.31
CA LYS A 55 58.32 31.45 -6.57
C LYS A 55 57.53 30.13 -6.58
N ILE A 56 56.26 30.14 -6.98
CA ILE A 56 55.36 28.96 -6.93
C ILE A 56 55.54 28.02 -8.14
N LYS A 57 56.11 28.50 -9.27
CA LYS A 57 56.26 27.70 -10.50
C LYS A 57 57.40 26.69 -10.43
N GLU A 58 58.54 27.00 -9.81
CA GLU A 58 59.68 26.07 -9.71
C GLU A 58 59.41 24.91 -8.73
N ILE A 59 58.69 25.17 -7.64
CA ILE A 59 58.31 24.15 -6.64
C ILE A 59 57.31 23.14 -7.25
N LYS A 60 56.43 23.58 -8.17
CA LYS A 60 55.46 22.69 -8.83
C LYS A 60 56.12 21.73 -9.83
N GLN A 61 57.14 22.15 -10.59
CA GLN A 61 57.81 21.27 -11.56
C GLN A 61 58.71 20.19 -10.90
N ALA A 62 59.34 20.50 -9.75
CA ALA A 62 60.08 19.50 -8.98
C ALA A 62 59.16 18.43 -8.35
N SER A 63 57.95 18.81 -7.94
CA SER A 63 56.94 17.87 -7.39
C SER A 63 56.39 16.90 -8.45
N LEU A 64 56.25 17.36 -9.70
CA LEU A 64 55.75 16.56 -10.83
C LEU A 64 56.78 15.50 -11.26
N LYS A 65 58.08 15.84 -11.32
CA LYS A 65 59.15 14.86 -11.62
C LYS A 65 59.30 13.81 -10.52
N LYS A 66 59.00 14.14 -9.26
CA LYS A 66 58.95 13.16 -8.14
C LYS A 66 57.74 12.23 -8.26
N LYS A 67 56.55 12.75 -8.62
CA LYS A 67 55.33 11.95 -8.83
C LYS A 67 55.41 11.00 -10.04
N MET A 68 56.14 11.36 -11.09
CA MET A 68 56.33 10.48 -12.25
C MET A 68 57.29 9.30 -11.98
N LYS A 69 58.27 9.46 -11.07
CA LYS A 69 59.17 8.36 -10.65
C LYS A 69 58.50 7.36 -9.72
N THR A 70 57.59 7.79 -8.84
CA THR A 70 56.82 6.88 -7.95
C THR A 70 55.83 6.01 -8.74
N HIS A 71 55.13 6.57 -9.73
CA HIS A 71 54.19 5.79 -10.57
C HIS A 71 54.84 4.66 -11.39
N ASN A 72 56.13 4.78 -11.75
CA ASN A 72 56.83 3.74 -12.50
C ASN A 72 57.37 2.61 -11.62
N ILE A 73 57.58 2.87 -10.33
CA ILE A 73 57.96 1.86 -9.34
C ILE A 73 56.72 1.07 -8.88
N ASP A 74 55.56 1.74 -8.79
CA ASP A 74 54.29 1.10 -8.41
C ASP A 74 53.76 0.14 -9.50
N LYS A 75 53.93 0.45 -10.79
CA LYS A 75 53.52 -0.46 -11.89
C LYS A 75 54.33 -1.77 -11.94
N LYS A 76 55.60 -1.77 -11.51
CA LYS A 76 56.41 -3.00 -11.42
C LYS A 76 56.06 -3.83 -10.18
N LYS A 77 55.67 -3.21 -9.06
CA LYS A 77 55.19 -3.94 -7.88
C LYS A 77 53.76 -4.47 -8.05
N LEU A 78 52.91 -3.81 -8.84
CA LEU A 78 51.55 -4.28 -9.12
C LEU A 78 51.53 -5.59 -9.95
N LYS A 79 52.43 -5.74 -10.93
CA LYS A 79 52.49 -6.95 -11.77
C LYS A 79 53.12 -8.17 -11.08
N GLN A 80 53.98 -7.97 -10.07
CA GLN A 80 54.55 -9.07 -9.29
C GLN A 80 53.59 -9.55 -8.19
N CYS A 81 52.64 -8.71 -7.74
CA CYS A 81 51.67 -9.05 -6.69
C CYS A 81 50.43 -9.81 -7.21
N GLU A 82 50.15 -9.74 -8.52
CA GLU A 82 49.05 -10.47 -9.16
C GLU A 82 49.37 -11.96 -9.40
N GLN A 83 50.64 -12.38 -9.39
CA GLN A 83 51.03 -13.79 -9.62
C GLN A 83 51.31 -14.58 -8.33
N ASP A 84 51.62 -13.92 -7.20
CA ASP A 84 51.90 -14.60 -5.92
C ASP A 84 50.70 -14.65 -4.93
N SER A 85 49.58 -13.97 -5.25
CA SER A 85 48.40 -13.88 -4.38
C SER A 85 47.35 -14.99 -4.59
N THR A 86 47.54 -15.86 -5.58
CA THR A 86 46.54 -16.88 -5.97
C THR A 86 46.65 -18.22 -5.26
N ALA A 87 47.61 -18.45 -4.34
CA ALA A 87 47.75 -19.76 -3.67
C ALA A 87 47.78 -19.76 -2.14
N LYS A 88 47.83 -18.60 -1.45
CA LYS A 88 47.90 -18.55 0.04
C LYS A 88 46.92 -17.55 0.72
N GLY A 89 46.03 -16.91 -0.04
CA GLY A 89 45.15 -15.83 0.44
C GLY A 89 43.66 -16.17 0.58
N THR A 90 43.23 -17.37 0.24
CA THR A 90 41.80 -17.76 0.18
C THR A 90 41.17 -17.97 1.56
N ASP A 91 41.89 -18.57 2.51
CA ASP A 91 41.31 -19.06 3.77
C ASP A 91 40.96 -17.94 4.79
N LYS A 92 41.75 -16.85 4.84
CA LYS A 92 41.49 -15.72 5.75
C LYS A 92 40.29 -14.86 5.33
N ASN A 93 40.09 -14.65 4.03
CA ASN A 93 38.94 -13.89 3.53
C ASN A 93 37.62 -14.65 3.68
N GLU A 94 37.66 -15.98 3.63
CA GLU A 94 36.50 -16.85 3.75
C GLU A 94 35.98 -16.90 5.20
N LYS A 95 36.88 -16.93 6.20
CA LYS A 95 36.49 -16.83 7.61
C LYS A 95 35.74 -15.52 7.92
N TYR A 96 36.27 -14.38 7.49
CA TYR A 96 35.64 -13.07 7.71
C TYR A 96 34.30 -12.91 6.98
N LEU A 97 34.16 -13.58 5.83
CA LEU A 97 32.92 -13.63 5.07
C LEU A 97 31.83 -14.36 5.85
N HIS A 98 32.10 -15.56 6.38
CA HIS A 98 31.11 -16.35 7.10
C HIS A 98 30.61 -15.66 8.38
N THR A 99 31.51 -15.10 9.18
CA THR A 99 31.14 -14.36 10.40
C THR A 99 30.28 -13.15 10.07
N THR A 100 30.68 -12.37 9.06
CA THR A 100 29.92 -11.19 8.63
C THR A 100 28.55 -11.58 8.06
N CYS A 101 28.45 -12.70 7.34
CA CYS A 101 27.18 -13.26 6.85
C CYS A 101 26.21 -13.59 7.99
N ARG A 102 26.69 -14.17 9.10
CA ARG A 102 25.85 -14.44 10.27
C ARG A 102 25.28 -13.15 10.88
N VAL A 103 26.12 -12.12 11.03
CA VAL A 103 25.64 -10.81 11.51
C VAL A 103 24.61 -10.21 10.55
N PHE A 104 24.87 -10.26 9.24
CA PHE A 104 23.92 -9.78 8.22
C PHE A 104 22.59 -10.52 8.28
N ASN A 105 22.58 -11.84 8.49
CA ASN A 105 21.36 -12.62 8.68
C ASN A 105 20.57 -12.14 9.90
N THR A 106 21.23 -11.91 11.03
CA THR A 106 20.58 -11.40 12.24
C THR A 106 19.95 -10.03 11.99
N VAL A 107 20.70 -9.11 11.37
CA VAL A 107 20.21 -7.76 11.01
C VAL A 107 19.04 -7.85 10.03
N TYR A 108 19.16 -8.70 9.02
CA TYR A 108 18.11 -8.94 8.03
C TYR A 108 16.82 -9.43 8.70
N CYS A 109 16.90 -10.43 9.58
CA CYS A 109 15.76 -10.96 10.30
C CYS A 109 15.08 -9.91 11.19
N LEU A 110 15.87 -9.05 11.85
CA LEU A 110 15.34 -7.92 12.63
C LEU A 110 14.55 -6.97 11.71
N ALA A 111 15.13 -6.55 10.59
CA ALA A 111 14.46 -5.65 9.65
C ALA A 111 13.22 -6.28 9.01
N LYS A 112 13.31 -7.54 8.55
CA LYS A 112 12.22 -8.29 7.93
C LYS A 112 11.03 -8.46 8.86
N SER A 113 11.29 -8.66 10.15
CA SER A 113 10.27 -8.79 11.20
C SER A 113 9.86 -7.45 11.81
N CYS A 114 10.33 -6.33 11.24
CA CYS A 114 10.09 -4.98 11.74
C CYS A 114 10.46 -4.82 13.24
N LYS A 115 11.47 -5.53 13.76
CA LYS A 115 11.95 -5.47 15.16
C LYS A 115 12.92 -4.29 15.38
N PRO A 116 13.08 -3.79 16.63
CA PRO A 116 14.00 -2.69 16.91
C PRO A 116 15.45 -3.10 16.71
N PHE A 117 16.27 -2.22 16.11
CA PHE A 117 17.70 -2.47 15.96
C PHE A 117 18.51 -2.30 17.26
N SER A 118 17.87 -1.90 18.36
CA SER A 118 18.46 -2.00 19.71
C SER A 118 18.72 -3.45 20.12
N ASP A 119 17.89 -4.37 19.63
CA ASP A 119 17.81 -5.75 20.10
C ASP A 119 18.93 -6.61 19.50
N ILE A 120 19.69 -6.08 18.53
CA ILE A 120 20.81 -6.76 17.88
C ILE A 120 21.82 -7.31 18.88
N LYS A 121 22.08 -6.59 19.96
CA LYS A 121 23.07 -7.02 20.96
C LYS A 121 22.62 -8.32 21.64
N GLU A 122 21.36 -8.36 22.08
CA GLU A 122 20.77 -9.53 22.75
C GLU A 122 20.66 -10.72 21.78
N GLU A 123 20.23 -10.47 20.53
CA GLU A 123 20.11 -11.52 19.51
C GLU A 123 21.49 -12.14 19.15
N ILE A 124 22.56 -11.32 19.12
CA ILE A 124 23.92 -11.81 18.91
C ILE A 124 24.43 -12.60 20.12
N GLU A 125 24.17 -12.15 21.35
CA GLU A 125 24.54 -12.88 22.57
C GLU A 125 23.90 -14.27 22.61
N VAL A 126 22.64 -14.39 22.19
CA VAL A 126 21.96 -15.69 22.06
C VAL A 126 22.64 -16.59 21.03
N GLN A 127 23.04 -16.06 19.87
CA GLN A 127 23.74 -16.85 18.86
C GLN A 127 25.12 -17.32 19.32
N ILE A 128 25.86 -16.48 20.05
CA ILE A 128 27.13 -16.86 20.68
C ILE A 128 26.91 -17.99 21.70
N LYS A 129 25.85 -17.88 22.54
CA LYS A 129 25.48 -18.94 23.50
C LYS A 129 25.15 -20.26 22.82
N ASN A 130 24.58 -20.23 21.61
CA ASN A 130 24.33 -21.41 20.79
C ASN A 130 25.58 -21.94 20.06
N GLY A 131 26.77 -21.39 20.34
CA GLY A 131 28.05 -21.85 19.81
C GLY A 131 28.44 -21.25 18.45
N LEU A 132 27.76 -20.21 17.97
CA LEU A 132 28.11 -19.55 16.70
C LEU A 132 29.16 -18.45 16.91
N ASP A 133 30.17 -18.41 16.02
CA ASP A 133 31.11 -17.28 15.94
C ASP A 133 30.44 -16.10 15.22
N MET A 134 30.23 -15.01 15.96
CA MET A 134 29.59 -13.76 15.50
C MET A 134 30.58 -12.61 15.34
N GLY A 135 31.88 -12.88 15.54
CA GLY A 135 32.93 -11.87 15.51
C GLY A 135 32.83 -10.87 16.65
N ILE A 136 33.46 -9.71 16.49
CA ILE A 136 33.59 -8.68 17.54
C ILE A 136 33.00 -7.32 17.16
N GLY A 137 32.60 -7.16 15.89
CA GLY A 137 32.14 -5.93 15.27
C GLY A 137 30.77 -6.07 14.63
N LEU A 138 30.17 -4.94 14.26
CA LEU A 138 28.82 -4.84 13.68
C LEU A 138 27.67 -5.23 14.63
N HIS A 139 27.92 -5.22 15.95
CA HIS A 139 26.93 -5.57 16.97
C HIS A 139 26.16 -4.36 17.55
N SER A 140 26.36 -3.16 16.98
CA SER A 140 25.73 -1.95 17.49
C SER A 140 24.50 -1.57 16.69
N ARG A 141 23.55 -0.85 17.30
CA ARG A 141 22.41 -0.26 16.59
C ARG A 141 22.85 0.57 15.36
N THR A 142 23.92 1.35 15.50
CA THR A 142 24.43 2.22 14.42
C THR A 142 24.98 1.43 13.24
N THR A 143 25.62 0.28 13.49
CA THR A 143 26.13 -0.59 12.44
C THR A 143 25.01 -1.40 11.80
N ALA A 144 24.04 -1.87 12.60
CA ALA A 144 22.82 -2.51 12.10
C ALA A 144 22.07 -1.61 11.10
N VAL A 145 21.88 -0.33 11.40
CA VAL A 145 21.24 0.64 10.49
C VAL A 145 22.00 0.78 9.18
N LYS A 146 23.34 0.83 9.21
CA LYS A 146 24.17 0.89 7.99
C LYS A 146 24.08 -0.40 7.15
N VAL A 147 24.02 -1.55 7.82
CA VAL A 147 23.83 -2.84 7.15
C VAL A 147 22.46 -2.90 6.47
N VAL A 148 21.40 -2.44 7.15
CA VAL A 148 20.05 -2.32 6.57
C VAL A 148 20.02 -1.38 5.37
N ASP A 149 20.64 -0.20 5.46
CA ASP A 149 20.74 0.73 4.33
C ASP A 149 21.43 0.09 3.11
N PHE A 150 22.52 -0.65 3.35
CA PHE A 150 23.23 -1.34 2.27
C PHE A 150 22.40 -2.47 1.65
N ILE A 151 21.77 -3.32 2.48
CA ILE A 151 20.91 -4.40 1.98
C ILE A 151 19.73 -3.83 1.19
N ALA A 152 19.07 -2.79 1.69
CA ALA A 152 17.92 -2.16 1.03
C ALA A 152 18.28 -1.61 -0.35
N LYS A 153 19.42 -0.91 -0.47
CA LYS A 153 19.94 -0.40 -1.75
C LYS A 153 20.20 -1.52 -2.76
N GLU A 154 20.79 -2.62 -2.29
CA GLU A 154 21.10 -3.77 -3.14
C GLU A 154 19.83 -4.48 -3.65
N ILE A 155 18.85 -4.70 -2.77
CA ILE A 155 17.55 -5.30 -3.14
C ILE A 155 16.84 -4.43 -4.19
N LYS A 156 16.74 -3.11 -3.95
CA LYS A 156 16.11 -2.19 -4.92
C LYS A 156 16.84 -2.23 -6.26
N LYS A 157 18.17 -2.14 -6.24
CA LYS A 157 18.97 -2.16 -7.46
C LYS A 157 18.73 -3.43 -8.27
N GLU A 158 18.72 -4.60 -7.64
CA GLU A 158 18.47 -5.86 -8.34
C GLU A 158 17.07 -5.90 -8.99
N ILE A 159 16.04 -5.52 -8.24
CA ILE A 159 14.65 -5.54 -8.71
C ILE A 159 14.45 -4.56 -9.86
N PHE A 160 14.81 -3.28 -9.68
CA PHE A 160 14.57 -2.25 -10.69
C PHE A 160 15.43 -2.43 -11.93
N THR A 161 16.66 -2.97 -11.80
CA THR A 161 17.48 -3.34 -12.97
C THR A 161 16.77 -4.39 -13.81
N LYS A 162 16.23 -5.45 -13.19
CA LYS A 162 15.45 -6.47 -13.92
C LYS A 162 14.21 -5.89 -14.62
N ILE A 163 13.52 -4.94 -13.98
CA ILE A 163 12.35 -4.28 -14.56
C ILE A 163 12.74 -3.50 -15.83
N ILE A 164 13.84 -2.74 -15.73
CA ILE A 164 14.35 -1.92 -16.84
C ILE A 164 14.86 -2.81 -17.98
N GLU A 165 15.67 -3.83 -17.69
CA GLU A 165 16.24 -4.75 -18.67
C GLU A 165 15.17 -5.50 -19.48
N ASN A 166 14.05 -5.85 -18.84
CA ASN A 166 12.93 -6.52 -19.49
C ASN A 166 11.92 -5.54 -20.13
N ASN A 167 12.15 -4.22 -20.04
CA ASN A 167 11.28 -3.18 -20.57
C ASN A 167 9.80 -3.38 -20.18
N LEU A 168 9.58 -3.56 -18.87
CA LEU A 168 8.28 -3.86 -18.29
C LEU A 168 7.45 -2.59 -18.09
N LYS A 169 6.16 -2.64 -18.40
CA LYS A 169 5.23 -1.53 -18.12
C LYS A 169 5.03 -1.36 -16.61
N ILE A 170 4.79 -0.13 -16.18
CA ILE A 170 4.59 0.23 -14.77
C ILE A 170 3.41 1.19 -14.58
N CYS A 171 2.74 1.08 -13.44
CA CYS A 171 1.72 2.02 -12.97
C CYS A 171 2.15 2.58 -11.61
N LEU A 172 2.17 3.90 -11.50
CA LEU A 172 2.56 4.62 -10.30
C LEU A 172 1.40 4.68 -9.31
N ILE A 173 1.68 4.40 -8.03
CA ILE A 173 0.70 4.54 -6.95
C ILE A 173 1.32 5.43 -5.88
N ILE A 174 0.64 6.53 -5.55
CA ILE A 174 1.07 7.48 -4.51
C ILE A 174 -0.05 7.66 -3.52
N ASP A 175 0.31 7.66 -2.24
CA ASP A 175 -0.58 7.98 -1.15
C ASP A 175 0.12 8.86 -0.11
N GLU A 176 -0.66 9.59 0.66
CA GLU A 176 -0.17 10.43 1.74
C GLU A 176 -0.01 9.61 3.02
N VAL A 177 1.11 9.81 3.70
CA VAL A 177 1.43 9.11 4.94
C VAL A 177 1.21 10.04 6.12
N PRO A 178 0.69 9.56 7.26
CA PRO A 178 0.76 10.30 8.51
C PRO A 178 2.19 10.76 8.79
N VAL A 179 2.32 12.05 9.11
CA VAL A 179 3.58 12.77 9.32
C VAL A 179 4.58 11.96 10.16
N ILE A 180 5.78 11.69 9.62
CA ILE A 180 6.87 10.99 10.33
C ILE A 180 7.82 12.04 10.90
N LEU A 181 8.02 12.05 12.23
CA LEU A 181 8.86 13.05 12.93
C LEU A 181 8.51 14.51 12.56
N CYS A 182 7.22 14.83 12.48
CA CYS A 182 6.73 16.15 12.08
C CYS A 182 7.06 16.56 10.63
N LYS A 183 7.46 15.62 9.77
CA LYS A 183 7.70 15.86 8.34
C LYS A 183 6.60 15.24 7.46
N PRO A 184 6.09 15.97 6.46
CA PRO A 184 5.15 15.40 5.50
C PRO A 184 5.88 14.36 4.65
N VAL A 185 5.25 13.20 4.48
CA VAL A 185 5.82 12.06 3.77
C VAL A 185 4.77 11.50 2.83
N ILE A 186 5.20 11.14 1.63
CA ILE A 186 4.40 10.35 0.70
C ILE A 186 5.01 8.97 0.57
N ILE A 187 4.16 7.99 0.32
CA ILE A 187 4.57 6.62 0.06
C ILE A 187 4.39 6.31 -1.42
N VAL A 188 5.44 5.76 -2.03
CA VAL A 188 5.49 5.50 -3.47
C VAL A 188 5.59 4.00 -3.71
N PHE A 189 4.69 3.50 -4.56
CA PHE A 189 4.68 2.13 -5.06
C PHE A 189 4.61 2.11 -6.59
N LEU A 190 5.07 1.01 -7.19
CA LEU A 190 4.89 0.71 -8.60
C LEU A 190 4.21 -0.63 -8.76
N LYS A 191 3.08 -0.69 -9.46
CA LYS A 191 2.55 -1.95 -9.99
C LYS A 191 3.27 -2.25 -11.31
N VAL A 192 3.81 -3.45 -11.46
CA VAL A 192 4.73 -3.81 -12.55
C VAL A 192 4.14 -4.92 -13.41
N GLU A 193 4.39 -4.88 -14.71
CA GLU A 193 4.05 -5.96 -15.64
C GLU A 193 4.71 -7.29 -15.22
N ASP A 194 3.90 -8.35 -15.14
CA ASP A 194 4.40 -9.71 -14.97
C ASP A 194 3.46 -10.71 -15.63
N SER A 195 3.98 -11.91 -15.90
CA SER A 195 3.28 -12.99 -16.59
C SER A 195 2.14 -13.62 -15.79
N VAL A 196 2.22 -13.62 -14.45
CA VAL A 196 1.27 -14.32 -13.57
C VAL A 196 0.36 -13.32 -12.85
N THR A 197 0.95 -12.53 -11.96
CA THR A 197 0.28 -11.49 -11.17
C THR A 197 1.15 -10.25 -11.17
N SER A 198 0.70 -9.16 -11.78
CA SER A 198 1.41 -7.86 -11.78
C SER A 198 1.69 -7.41 -10.34
N PRO A 199 2.93 -7.53 -9.83
CA PRO A 199 3.20 -7.27 -8.42
C PRO A 199 3.25 -5.76 -8.16
N THR A 200 2.86 -5.35 -6.95
CA THR A 200 3.02 -3.98 -6.48
C THR A 200 4.27 -3.91 -5.59
N ILE A 201 5.24 -3.11 -6.00
CA ILE A 201 6.57 -3.05 -5.40
C ILE A 201 6.72 -1.70 -4.70
N PHE A 202 7.11 -1.73 -3.43
CA PHE A 202 7.44 -0.53 -2.67
C PHE A 202 8.70 0.13 -3.24
N VAL A 203 8.60 1.42 -3.56
CA VAL A 203 9.73 2.22 -4.05
C VAL A 203 10.42 2.91 -2.88
N GLU A 204 9.74 3.83 -2.21
CA GLU A 204 10.32 4.64 -1.15
C GLU A 204 9.26 5.39 -0.35
N LEU A 205 9.62 5.80 0.88
CA LEU A 205 9.00 6.94 1.55
C LEU A 205 9.76 8.21 1.14
N VAL A 206 9.07 9.15 0.50
CA VAL A 206 9.66 10.41 0.06
C VAL A 206 9.30 11.48 1.08
N GLU A 207 10.34 12.04 1.72
CA GLU A 207 10.23 13.18 2.62
C GLU A 207 10.00 14.46 1.81
N LEU A 208 9.04 15.27 2.22
CA LEU A 208 8.70 16.52 1.53
C LEU A 208 9.00 17.72 2.43
N GLU A 209 9.36 18.85 1.82
CA GLU A 209 9.45 20.13 2.54
C GLU A 209 8.07 20.75 2.76
N LYS A 210 7.17 20.62 1.78
CA LYS A 210 5.79 21.10 1.80
C LYS A 210 4.89 20.17 1.00
N GLN A 211 3.58 20.20 1.28
CA GLN A 211 2.56 19.39 0.60
C GLN A 211 1.96 20.10 -0.62
N ASP A 212 2.83 20.64 -1.49
CA ASP A 212 2.40 21.24 -2.76
C ASP A 212 2.54 20.22 -3.89
N ALA A 213 1.60 20.23 -4.83
CA ALA A 213 1.58 19.28 -5.95
C ALA A 213 2.85 19.34 -6.82
N ASP A 214 3.51 20.50 -6.90
CA ASP A 214 4.76 20.67 -7.66
C ASP A 214 5.97 20.01 -6.96
N ILE A 215 6.05 20.18 -5.64
CA ILE A 215 7.07 19.56 -4.80
C ILE A 215 6.88 18.04 -4.79
N ILE A 216 5.63 17.56 -4.61
CA ILE A 216 5.32 16.13 -4.70
C ILE A 216 5.75 15.56 -6.05
N PHE A 217 5.38 16.20 -7.16
CA PHE A 217 5.73 15.73 -8.50
C PHE A 217 7.26 15.64 -8.69
N SER A 218 7.98 16.73 -8.41
CA SER A 218 9.43 16.79 -8.59
C SER A 218 10.18 15.78 -7.70
N SER A 219 9.82 15.67 -6.41
CA SER A 219 10.45 14.72 -5.49
C SER A 219 10.18 13.25 -5.88
N VAL A 220 8.99 12.94 -6.40
CA VAL A 220 8.68 11.59 -6.91
C VAL A 220 9.48 11.28 -8.16
N MET A 221 9.56 12.22 -9.12
CA MET A 221 10.35 12.02 -10.34
C MET A 221 11.85 11.84 -10.02
N GLU A 222 12.37 12.57 -9.03
CA GLU A 222 13.74 12.37 -8.53
C GLU A 222 13.92 10.98 -7.92
N SER A 223 13.01 10.52 -7.05
CA SER A 223 13.07 9.19 -6.43
C SER A 223 13.05 8.08 -7.49
N LEU A 224 12.19 8.19 -8.52
CA LEU A 224 12.14 7.25 -9.65
C LEU A 224 13.45 7.28 -10.47
N ASN A 225 14.02 8.46 -10.71
CA ASN A 225 15.29 8.57 -11.43
C ASN A 225 16.46 7.96 -10.64
N ASN A 226 16.46 8.09 -9.30
CA ASN A 226 17.50 7.54 -8.41
C ASN A 226 17.57 6.00 -8.45
N ILE A 227 16.46 5.33 -8.77
CA ILE A 227 16.41 3.87 -8.97
C ILE A 227 16.60 3.45 -10.43
N GLY A 228 16.93 4.38 -11.32
CA GLY A 228 17.24 4.13 -12.74
C GLY A 228 16.04 4.25 -13.69
N LEU A 229 14.84 4.57 -13.20
CA LEU A 229 13.66 4.83 -14.04
C LEU A 229 13.73 6.24 -14.62
N THR A 230 14.62 6.41 -15.60
CA THR A 230 14.85 7.69 -16.28
C THR A 230 13.60 8.18 -17.01
N LYS A 231 13.53 9.48 -17.31
CA LYS A 231 12.44 10.08 -18.08
C LYS A 231 12.11 9.33 -19.38
N ASN A 232 13.13 8.93 -20.16
CA ASN A 232 12.95 8.17 -21.41
C ASN A 232 12.34 6.77 -21.17
N TYR A 233 12.64 6.15 -20.03
CA TYR A 233 11.96 4.91 -19.65
C TYR A 233 10.49 5.17 -19.31
N LEU A 234 10.22 6.20 -18.50
CA LEU A 234 8.87 6.58 -18.08
C LEU A 234 7.98 6.94 -19.28
N GLU A 235 8.48 7.71 -20.24
CA GLU A 235 7.75 8.07 -21.48
C GLU A 235 7.23 6.84 -22.24
N LYS A 236 7.96 5.72 -22.18
CA LYS A 236 7.61 4.50 -22.91
C LYS A 236 6.81 3.50 -22.08
N ASN A 237 6.98 3.50 -20.76
CA ASN A 237 6.57 2.40 -19.89
C ASN A 237 5.67 2.81 -18.72
N LEU A 238 5.55 4.10 -18.40
CA LEU A 238 4.60 4.59 -17.40
C LEU A 238 3.21 4.67 -18.03
N ILE A 239 2.36 3.68 -17.75
CA ILE A 239 1.04 3.55 -18.38
C ILE A 239 -0.10 4.08 -17.49
N GLY A 240 0.16 4.29 -16.20
CA GLY A 240 -0.89 4.69 -15.27
C GLY A 240 -0.39 5.36 -14.00
N PHE A 241 -1.30 6.09 -13.35
CA PHE A 241 -1.13 6.74 -12.07
C PHE A 241 -2.39 6.55 -11.21
N CYS A 242 -2.28 6.04 -9.97
CA CYS A 242 -3.39 5.82 -9.06
C CYS A 242 -3.15 6.51 -7.70
N SER A 243 -4.18 7.16 -7.15
CA SER A 243 -4.13 7.80 -5.82
C SER A 243 -5.50 7.86 -5.13
N ASP A 244 -5.54 8.29 -3.87
CA ASP A 244 -6.70 8.29 -2.95
C ASP A 244 -7.82 9.29 -3.32
N GLY A 245 -7.54 10.25 -4.20
CA GLY A 245 -8.48 11.27 -4.65
C GLY A 245 -8.36 12.62 -3.97
N ALA A 246 -7.35 12.83 -3.12
CA ALA A 246 -7.06 14.15 -2.58
C ALA A 246 -6.92 15.20 -3.70
N SER A 247 -7.41 16.42 -3.47
CA SER A 247 -7.38 17.49 -4.48
C SER A 247 -5.95 17.85 -4.91
N ILE A 248 -4.97 17.70 -4.02
CA ILE A 248 -3.54 17.88 -4.31
C ILE A 248 -3.04 16.79 -5.27
N MET A 249 -3.56 15.57 -5.20
CA MET A 249 -3.16 14.45 -6.07
C MET A 249 -3.95 14.44 -7.39
N LEU A 250 -5.29 14.43 -7.33
CA LEU A 250 -6.17 14.25 -8.49
C LEU A 250 -6.86 15.55 -8.98
N GLY A 251 -6.47 16.72 -8.46
CA GLY A 251 -7.06 17.99 -8.86
C GLY A 251 -6.81 18.33 -10.34
N ARG A 252 -7.89 18.74 -11.03
CA ARG A 252 -7.91 18.98 -12.50
C ARG A 252 -7.05 20.13 -13.01
N LYS A 253 -6.70 21.10 -12.17
CA LYS A 253 -5.97 22.32 -12.58
C LYS A 253 -4.51 22.29 -12.18
N SER A 254 -4.23 21.87 -10.95
CA SER A 254 -2.91 21.99 -10.32
C SER A 254 -2.47 20.74 -9.57
N GLY A 255 -3.25 19.65 -9.62
CA GLY A 255 -2.91 18.42 -8.91
C GLY A 255 -1.74 17.67 -9.56
N VAL A 256 -1.13 16.75 -8.79
CA VAL A 256 0.00 15.92 -9.23
C VAL A 256 -0.31 15.17 -10.53
N SER A 257 -1.49 14.57 -10.61
CA SER A 257 -2.01 13.90 -11.82
C SER A 257 -1.99 14.80 -13.06
N THR A 258 -2.43 16.05 -12.94
CA THR A 258 -2.42 17.03 -14.03
C THR A 258 -0.99 17.33 -14.51
N ARG A 259 -0.02 17.32 -13.60
CA ARG A 259 1.40 17.50 -13.94
C ARG A 259 1.99 16.27 -14.62
N ILE A 260 1.69 15.08 -14.09
CA ILE A 260 2.09 13.81 -14.69
C ILE A 260 1.51 13.68 -16.11
N ALA A 261 0.23 14.01 -16.33
CA ALA A 261 -0.37 13.96 -17.66
C ALA A 261 0.19 14.98 -18.66
N LYS A 262 0.67 16.14 -18.19
CA LYS A 262 1.39 17.10 -19.06
C LYS A 262 2.71 16.52 -19.56
N GLU A 263 3.41 15.78 -18.70
CA GLU A 263 4.70 15.16 -19.03
C GLU A 263 4.52 13.85 -19.83
N PHE A 264 3.46 13.10 -19.53
CA PHE A 264 3.13 11.80 -20.12
C PHE A 264 1.67 11.79 -20.62
N PRO A 265 1.41 12.29 -21.85
CA PRO A 265 0.04 12.51 -22.34
C PRO A 265 -0.84 11.26 -22.44
N ASN A 266 -0.24 10.09 -22.60
CA ASN A 266 -0.95 8.82 -22.79
C ASN A 266 -1.21 8.07 -21.47
N ILE A 267 -0.88 8.68 -20.33
CA ILE A 267 -1.02 8.04 -19.01
C ILE A 267 -2.48 7.92 -18.58
N ILE A 268 -2.84 6.76 -18.03
CA ILE A 268 -4.15 6.53 -17.42
C ILE A 268 -4.12 7.03 -15.96
N ILE A 269 -4.84 8.10 -15.66
CA ILE A 269 -5.01 8.55 -14.28
C ILE A 269 -6.21 7.85 -13.66
N TRP A 270 -6.04 7.25 -12.49
CA TRP A 270 -7.07 6.51 -11.81
C TRP A 270 -7.27 7.01 -10.38
N HIS A 271 -8.53 7.12 -9.97
CA HIS A 271 -8.89 7.34 -8.57
C HIS A 271 -9.14 5.99 -7.92
N CYS A 272 -8.38 5.67 -6.86
CA CYS A 272 -8.45 4.41 -6.13
C CYS A 272 -9.90 4.00 -5.88
N LEU A 273 -10.27 2.82 -6.35
CA LEU A 273 -11.66 2.38 -6.38
C LEU A 273 -12.24 2.18 -4.98
N ASN A 274 -11.42 1.74 -4.02
CA ASN A 274 -11.83 1.64 -2.63
C ASN A 274 -12.17 3.01 -2.03
N HIS A 275 -11.39 4.05 -2.35
CA HIS A 275 -11.70 5.43 -1.96
C HIS A 275 -12.92 5.96 -2.71
N ARG A 276 -13.09 5.66 -4.01
CA ARG A 276 -14.30 6.02 -4.76
C ARG A 276 -15.56 5.38 -4.17
N LEU A 277 -15.51 4.08 -3.86
CA LEU A 277 -16.60 3.34 -3.25
C LEU A 277 -16.98 3.95 -1.90
N HIS A 278 -15.97 4.23 -1.08
CA HIS A 278 -16.14 4.90 0.20
C HIS A 278 -16.85 6.27 0.04
N LEU A 279 -16.30 7.16 -0.79
CA LEU A 279 -16.88 8.49 -1.02
C LEU A 279 -18.30 8.41 -1.60
N GLY A 280 -18.57 7.46 -2.49
CA GLY A 280 -19.91 7.27 -3.04
C GLY A 280 -20.94 6.91 -2.00
N LEU A 281 -20.55 6.07 -1.04
CA LEU A 281 -21.42 5.68 0.04
C LEU A 281 -21.59 6.81 1.08
N ASP A 282 -20.52 7.52 1.42
CA ASP A 282 -20.58 8.69 2.31
C ASP A 282 -21.55 9.73 1.76
N ASP A 283 -21.43 10.08 0.47
CA ASP A 283 -22.33 11.03 -0.19
C ASP A 283 -23.78 10.54 -0.20
N SER A 284 -24.01 9.23 -0.35
CA SER A 284 -25.36 8.64 -0.31
C SER A 284 -26.03 8.78 1.04
N ILE A 285 -25.24 8.76 2.12
CA ILE A 285 -25.71 8.70 3.49
C ILE A 285 -25.75 10.09 4.16
N ASN A 286 -24.82 10.97 3.82
CA ASN A 286 -24.70 12.30 4.43
C ASN A 286 -25.97 13.16 4.24
N GLU A 287 -26.72 12.94 3.16
CA GLU A 287 -27.96 13.65 2.87
C GLU A 287 -29.16 13.15 3.72
N ILE A 288 -29.05 11.98 4.36
CA ILE A 288 -30.15 11.34 5.08
C ILE A 288 -29.97 11.47 6.60
N LYS A 289 -30.70 12.42 7.20
CA LYS A 289 -30.63 12.74 8.65
C LYS A 289 -30.84 11.52 9.55
N GLN A 290 -31.70 10.59 9.15
CA GLN A 290 -32.02 9.39 9.92
C GLN A 290 -30.82 8.44 10.03
N VAL A 291 -29.96 8.37 9.00
CA VAL A 291 -28.73 7.57 9.08
C VAL A 291 -27.73 8.20 10.04
N ASN A 292 -27.65 9.54 10.09
CA ASN A 292 -26.85 10.24 11.09
C ASN A 292 -27.35 9.95 12.51
N HIS A 293 -28.66 9.90 12.74
CA HIS A 293 -29.22 9.51 14.04
C HIS A 293 -28.86 8.05 14.41
N PHE A 294 -28.93 7.14 13.44
CA PHE A 294 -28.51 5.75 13.62
C PHE A 294 -27.02 5.68 14.00
N LYS A 295 -26.14 6.37 13.26
CA LYS A 295 -24.70 6.47 13.54
C LYS A 295 -24.42 6.94 14.96
N ILE A 296 -25.01 8.08 15.34
CA ILE A 296 -24.84 8.68 16.68
C ILE A 296 -25.25 7.68 17.77
N PHE A 297 -26.30 6.90 17.54
CA PHE A 297 -26.75 5.90 18.49
C PHE A 297 -25.72 4.78 18.67
N ILE A 298 -25.18 4.20 17.60
CA ILE A 298 -24.16 3.16 17.70
C ILE A 298 -22.86 3.70 18.31
N ASP A 299 -22.44 4.91 17.93
CA ASP A 299 -21.25 5.55 18.50
C ASP A 299 -21.40 5.84 20.00
N LYS A 300 -22.61 6.17 20.47
CA LYS A 300 -22.92 6.28 21.90
C LYS A 300 -22.78 4.94 22.61
N ILE A 301 -23.29 3.84 22.04
CA ILE A 301 -23.11 2.49 22.58
C ILE A 301 -21.61 2.19 22.72
N HIS A 302 -20.83 2.37 21.64
CA HIS A 302 -19.39 2.20 21.67
C HIS A 302 -18.74 3.02 22.79
N THR A 303 -19.07 4.31 22.88
CA THR A 303 -18.50 5.23 23.87
C THR A 303 -18.79 4.78 25.31
N ILE A 304 -20.01 4.33 25.61
CA ILE A 304 -20.42 3.87 26.94
C ILE A 304 -19.58 2.68 27.44
N PHE A 305 -19.25 1.74 26.55
CA PHE A 305 -18.52 0.52 26.89
C PHE A 305 -17.00 0.65 26.71
N HIS A 306 -16.54 1.49 25.78
CA HIS A 306 -15.11 1.75 25.58
C HIS A 306 -14.52 2.61 26.69
N GLN A 307 -15.26 3.62 27.18
CA GLN A 307 -14.76 4.55 28.20
C GLN A 307 -14.86 4.00 29.64
N SER A 308 -15.58 2.90 29.86
CA SER A 308 -15.84 2.37 31.19
C SER A 308 -15.64 0.86 31.26
N ASN A 309 -14.50 0.45 31.83
CA ASN A 309 -14.22 -0.96 32.14
C ASN A 309 -15.30 -1.57 33.04
N LYS A 310 -15.89 -0.77 33.96
CA LYS A 310 -16.99 -1.21 34.82
C LYS A 310 -18.23 -1.61 34.01
N ASN A 311 -18.64 -0.77 33.06
CA ASN A 311 -19.77 -1.07 32.18
C ASN A 311 -19.49 -2.29 31.31
N LYS A 312 -18.25 -2.45 30.84
CA LYS A 312 -17.83 -3.61 30.05
C LYS A 312 -17.94 -4.91 30.85
N MET A 313 -17.43 -4.95 32.08
CA MET A 313 -17.54 -6.12 32.97
C MET A 313 -18.99 -6.49 33.28
N GLU A 314 -19.84 -5.49 33.51
CA GLU A 314 -21.26 -5.70 33.81
C GLU A 314 -22.01 -6.24 32.59
N LEU A 315 -21.71 -5.72 31.39
CA LEU A 315 -22.26 -6.25 30.14
C LEU A 315 -21.87 -7.72 29.93
N THR A 316 -20.62 -8.09 30.22
CA THR A 316 -20.15 -9.49 30.15
C THR A 316 -20.93 -10.39 31.12
N LYS A 317 -21.17 -9.96 32.35
CA LYS A 317 -21.98 -10.73 33.32
C LYS A 317 -23.40 -10.97 32.83
N ILE A 318 -24.05 -9.94 32.27
CA ILE A 318 -25.41 -10.06 31.71
C ILE A 318 -25.38 -11.02 30.50
N SER A 319 -24.31 -10.99 29.71
CA SER A 319 -24.11 -11.90 28.58
C SER A 319 -24.03 -13.35 29.00
N GLU A 320 -23.25 -13.65 30.04
CA GLU A 320 -23.11 -14.99 30.61
C GLU A 320 -24.44 -15.51 31.14
N GLN A 321 -25.25 -14.63 31.78
CA GLN A 321 -26.59 -14.96 32.27
C GLN A 321 -27.58 -15.27 31.13
N LEU A 322 -27.46 -14.58 30.00
CA LEU A 322 -28.34 -14.76 28.84
C LEU A 322 -27.84 -15.80 27.83
N GLY A 323 -26.63 -16.35 28.03
CA GLY A 323 -26.01 -17.32 27.11
C GLY A 323 -25.60 -16.72 25.77
N ASN A 324 -25.34 -15.41 25.72
CA ASN A 324 -24.92 -14.70 24.50
C ASN A 324 -23.40 -14.51 24.48
N GLU A 325 -22.78 -14.59 23.30
CA GLU A 325 -21.41 -14.13 23.09
C GLU A 325 -21.39 -12.64 22.71
N ILE A 326 -20.57 -11.83 23.37
CA ILE A 326 -20.34 -10.43 22.98
C ILE A 326 -19.04 -10.32 22.20
N THR A 327 -19.17 -9.95 20.93
CA THR A 327 -18.08 -9.36 20.16
C THR A 327 -17.90 -7.89 20.51
N GLN A 328 -16.66 -7.38 20.48
CA GLN A 328 -16.38 -5.97 20.74
C GLN A 328 -17.16 -5.06 19.78
N ILE A 329 -18.08 -4.26 20.33
CA ILE A 329 -18.82 -3.24 19.57
C ILE A 329 -17.86 -2.09 19.28
N GLY A 330 -17.70 -1.73 18.00
CA GLY A 330 -16.88 -0.62 17.52
C GLY A 330 -17.72 0.62 17.15
N ARG A 331 -17.07 1.66 16.62
CA ARG A 331 -17.74 2.80 15.96
C ARG A 331 -18.33 2.41 14.60
N VAL A 332 -19.24 3.22 14.06
CA VAL A 332 -19.88 3.02 12.73
C VAL A 332 -19.72 4.29 11.89
N LEU A 333 -19.51 4.15 10.56
CA LEU A 333 -19.36 5.24 9.58
C LEU A 333 -18.22 6.26 9.89
N GLY A 334 -17.04 5.80 10.35
CA GLY A 334 -15.81 6.62 10.44
C GLY A 334 -14.97 6.66 9.14
N PRO A 335 -13.78 7.29 9.11
CA PRO A 335 -12.97 7.46 7.88
C PRO A 335 -12.46 6.19 7.18
N SER A 336 -12.78 4.98 7.68
CA SER A 336 -12.37 3.69 7.11
C SER A 336 -13.40 2.60 7.47
N TRP A 337 -14.65 2.84 7.11
CA TRP A 337 -15.81 2.34 7.87
C TRP A 337 -16.43 1.04 7.43
N VAL A 338 -16.37 0.60 6.16
CA VAL A 338 -17.30 -0.43 5.68
C VAL A 338 -17.19 -1.73 6.50
N ALA A 339 -15.99 -2.29 6.63
CA ALA A 339 -15.76 -3.52 7.41
C ALA A 339 -15.98 -3.31 8.92
N CYS A 340 -15.52 -2.17 9.46
CA CYS A 340 -15.71 -1.83 10.88
C CYS A 340 -17.18 -1.66 11.25
N SER A 341 -17.98 -1.05 10.36
CA SER A 341 -19.39 -0.75 10.57
C SER A 341 -20.23 -2.02 10.49
N LEU A 342 -19.93 -2.91 9.55
CA LEU A 342 -20.59 -4.21 9.48
C LEU A 342 -20.36 -5.01 10.77
N ARG A 343 -19.10 -5.09 11.23
CA ARG A 343 -18.76 -5.77 12.49
C ARG A 343 -19.50 -5.15 13.68
N SER A 344 -19.54 -3.82 13.78
CA SER A 344 -20.22 -3.11 14.87
C SER A 344 -21.73 -3.30 14.85
N THR A 345 -22.38 -3.25 13.68
CA THR A 345 -23.83 -3.45 13.54
C THR A 345 -24.23 -4.89 13.83
N LEU A 346 -23.46 -5.87 13.35
CA LEU A 346 -23.63 -7.29 13.72
C LEU A 346 -23.42 -7.51 15.23
N ALA A 347 -22.42 -6.88 15.83
CA ALA A 347 -22.19 -6.98 17.28
C ALA A 347 -23.40 -6.45 18.08
N VAL A 348 -24.00 -5.33 17.65
CA VAL A 348 -25.22 -4.80 18.25
C VAL A 348 -26.41 -5.73 18.03
N TRP A 349 -26.55 -6.34 16.85
CA TRP A 349 -27.59 -7.33 16.56
C TRP A 349 -27.50 -8.56 17.47
N HIS A 350 -26.29 -9.10 17.69
CA HIS A 350 -26.08 -10.23 18.58
C HIS A 350 -26.29 -9.85 20.05
N ALA A 351 -25.71 -8.72 20.48
CA ALA A 351 -25.79 -8.21 21.85
C ALA A 351 -27.11 -7.51 22.19
N TYR A 352 -28.06 -7.40 21.26
CA TYR A 352 -29.32 -6.68 21.42
C TYR A 352 -30.06 -6.94 22.76
N PRO A 353 -30.29 -8.19 23.21
CA PRO A 353 -31.01 -8.44 24.47
C PRO A 353 -30.19 -8.02 25.69
N VAL A 354 -28.87 -8.22 25.62
CA VAL A 354 -27.91 -7.84 26.68
C VAL A 354 -27.88 -6.32 26.82
N LEU A 355 -27.83 -5.61 25.68
CA LEU A 355 -27.83 -4.15 25.63
C LEU A 355 -29.14 -3.58 26.19
N HIS A 356 -30.28 -4.15 25.82
CA HIS A 356 -31.58 -3.74 26.35
C HIS A 356 -31.64 -3.92 27.87
N HIS A 357 -31.28 -5.10 28.38
CA HIS A 357 -31.27 -5.37 29.82
C HIS A 357 -30.36 -4.40 30.57
N PHE A 358 -29.15 -4.15 30.08
CA PHE A 358 -28.20 -3.20 30.68
C PHE A 358 -28.72 -1.75 30.68
N PHE A 359 -29.34 -1.31 29.59
CA PHE A 359 -29.87 0.07 29.53
C PHE A 359 -31.14 0.23 30.36
N ARG A 360 -31.94 -0.85 30.51
CA ARG A 360 -33.15 -0.85 31.34
C ARG A 360 -32.84 -0.93 32.84
N SER A 361 -31.71 -1.52 33.24
CA SER A 361 -31.31 -1.59 34.65
C SER A 361 -30.79 -0.27 35.23
N LYS A 362 -30.60 0.77 34.39
CA LYS A 362 -30.01 2.05 34.78
C LYS A 362 -30.83 3.23 34.29
N GLU A 363 -31.33 4.04 35.22
CA GLU A 363 -32.15 5.23 34.91
C GLU A 363 -31.49 6.17 33.90
N LYS A 364 -30.17 6.38 34.03
CA LYS A 364 -29.38 7.21 33.11
C LYS A 364 -29.50 6.79 31.63
N TYR A 365 -29.82 5.53 31.35
CA TYR A 365 -29.85 4.97 30.01
C TYR A 365 -31.26 4.61 29.51
N PHE A 366 -32.32 5.04 30.20
CA PHE A 366 -33.70 4.78 29.76
C PHE A 366 -33.99 5.26 28.34
N GLY A 367 -33.43 6.40 27.91
CA GLY A 367 -33.55 6.83 26.52
C GLY A 367 -32.89 5.88 25.50
N MET A 368 -31.81 5.19 25.88
CA MET A 368 -31.18 4.17 25.05
C MET A 368 -32.02 2.89 25.00
N ALA A 369 -32.59 2.47 26.15
CA ALA A 369 -33.51 1.34 26.22
C ALA A 369 -34.77 1.59 25.37
N ALA A 370 -35.37 2.78 25.49
CA ALA A 370 -36.53 3.18 24.70
C ALA A 370 -36.26 3.17 23.18
N ARG A 371 -35.03 3.49 22.75
CA ARG A 371 -34.63 3.39 21.34
C ARG A 371 -34.56 1.92 20.88
N LEU A 372 -34.04 1.00 21.71
CA LEU A 372 -34.04 -0.44 21.42
C LEU A 372 -35.43 -1.08 21.50
N GLU A 373 -36.35 -0.50 22.28
CA GLU A 373 -37.76 -0.92 22.34
C GLU A 373 -38.56 -0.46 21.12
N ASN A 374 -38.03 0.47 20.31
CA ASN A 374 -38.73 0.96 19.15
C ASN A 374 -38.54 0.04 17.94
N ARG A 375 -39.66 -0.36 17.30
CA ARG A 375 -39.68 -1.24 16.14
C ARG A 375 -38.82 -0.73 14.98
N TYR A 376 -38.79 0.58 14.75
CA TYR A 376 -38.00 1.18 13.68
C TYR A 376 -36.51 0.94 13.87
N PHE A 377 -36.00 0.94 15.10
CA PHE A 377 -34.56 0.73 15.29
C PHE A 377 -34.13 -0.68 14.87
N LEU A 378 -34.95 -1.70 15.14
CA LEU A 378 -34.63 -3.07 14.73
C LEU A 378 -34.69 -3.24 13.20
N THR A 379 -35.70 -2.64 12.55
CA THR A 379 -35.79 -2.64 11.08
C THR A 379 -34.64 -1.83 10.45
N ASP A 380 -34.28 -0.69 11.03
CA ASP A 380 -33.17 0.15 10.59
C ASP A 380 -31.84 -0.61 10.70
N LEU A 381 -31.62 -1.30 11.83
CA LEU A 381 -30.43 -2.11 12.06
C LEU A 381 -30.33 -3.25 11.04
N ALA A 382 -31.43 -3.94 10.74
CA ALA A 382 -31.46 -5.01 9.75
C ALA A 382 -31.15 -4.48 8.33
N LEU A 383 -31.80 -3.41 7.90
CA LEU A 383 -31.53 -2.75 6.61
C LEU A 383 -30.06 -2.33 6.50
N MET A 384 -29.51 -1.70 7.55
CA MET A 384 -28.10 -1.29 7.56
C MET A 384 -27.15 -2.49 7.49
N ILE A 385 -27.45 -3.61 8.14
CA ILE A 385 -26.64 -4.84 8.03
C ILE A 385 -26.68 -5.40 6.60
N ASP A 386 -27.86 -5.45 5.97
CA ASP A 386 -28.00 -5.94 4.59
C ASP A 386 -27.22 -5.06 3.60
N ILE A 387 -27.29 -3.72 3.76
CA ILE A 387 -26.50 -2.77 2.97
C ILE A 387 -25.00 -2.97 3.22
N LEU A 388 -24.55 -2.92 4.48
CA LEU A 388 -23.13 -3.02 4.83
C LEU A 388 -22.51 -4.38 4.44
N ASN A 389 -23.29 -5.45 4.42
CA ASN A 389 -22.85 -6.76 3.93
C ASN A 389 -22.44 -6.69 2.46
N GLU A 390 -23.31 -6.18 1.57
CA GLU A 390 -23.01 -6.10 0.14
C GLU A 390 -21.79 -5.20 -0.13
N ILE A 391 -21.70 -4.07 0.56
CA ILE A 391 -20.56 -3.14 0.41
C ILE A 391 -19.28 -3.77 0.94
N SER A 392 -19.33 -4.50 2.06
CA SER A 392 -18.14 -5.18 2.59
C SER A 392 -17.66 -6.28 1.64
N LEU A 393 -18.58 -7.02 1.01
CA LEU A 393 -18.24 -8.03 0.00
C LEU A 393 -17.55 -7.37 -1.21
N LEU A 394 -18.11 -6.27 -1.70
CA LEU A 394 -17.54 -5.50 -2.80
C LEU A 394 -16.15 -4.95 -2.45
N SER A 395 -16.03 -4.23 -1.32
CA SER A 395 -14.76 -3.64 -0.87
C SER A 395 -13.65 -4.67 -0.75
N ASN A 396 -13.93 -5.82 -0.12
CA ASN A 396 -12.96 -6.91 0.04
C ASN A 396 -12.55 -7.51 -1.32
N ALA A 397 -13.52 -7.70 -2.23
CA ALA A 397 -13.24 -8.22 -3.57
C ALA A 397 -12.38 -7.23 -4.39
N LEU A 398 -12.62 -5.93 -4.24
CA LEU A 398 -11.84 -4.88 -4.88
C LEU A 398 -10.44 -4.70 -4.30
N GLN A 399 -10.19 -5.10 -3.05
CA GLN A 399 -8.85 -5.09 -2.43
C GLN A 399 -8.01 -6.33 -2.78
N ALA A 400 -8.57 -7.31 -3.51
CA ALA A 400 -7.83 -8.50 -3.89
C ALA A 400 -6.58 -8.15 -4.71
N ARG A 401 -5.43 -8.79 -4.41
CA ARG A 401 -4.14 -8.52 -5.09
C ARG A 401 -4.18 -8.71 -6.62
N ASN A 402 -5.04 -9.62 -7.08
CA ASN A 402 -5.16 -10.00 -8.49
C ASN A 402 -6.33 -9.31 -9.21
N ILE A 403 -6.89 -8.25 -8.62
CA ILE A 403 -7.93 -7.45 -9.28
C ILE A 403 -7.33 -6.67 -10.46
N ASP A 404 -8.07 -6.65 -11.54
CA ASP A 404 -7.82 -5.80 -12.70
C ASP A 404 -9.05 -4.93 -12.98
N ILE A 405 -8.89 -3.95 -13.86
CA ILE A 405 -9.92 -2.95 -14.17
C ILE A 405 -11.21 -3.57 -14.73
N ILE A 406 -11.10 -4.67 -15.47
CA ILE A 406 -12.24 -5.36 -16.09
C ILE A 406 -13.05 -6.12 -15.03
N LYS A 407 -12.37 -6.86 -14.15
CA LYS A 407 -13.01 -7.55 -13.03
C LYS A 407 -13.65 -6.58 -12.05
N ALA A 408 -12.98 -5.46 -11.79
CA ALA A 408 -13.51 -4.41 -10.92
C ALA A 408 -14.84 -3.84 -11.46
N ASP A 409 -14.93 -3.58 -12.77
CA ASP A 409 -16.16 -3.13 -13.45
C ASP A 409 -17.33 -4.11 -13.26
N VAL A 410 -17.06 -5.41 -13.38
CA VAL A 410 -18.08 -6.45 -13.15
C VAL A 410 -18.53 -6.52 -11.70
N LEU A 411 -17.60 -6.45 -10.75
CA LEU A 411 -17.95 -6.47 -9.32
C LEU A 411 -18.81 -5.25 -8.95
N MET A 412 -18.44 -4.06 -9.44
CA MET A 412 -19.25 -2.83 -9.27
C MET A 412 -20.65 -2.99 -9.86
N THR A 413 -20.74 -3.44 -11.12
CA THR A 413 -22.03 -3.66 -11.80
C THR A 413 -22.89 -4.69 -11.08
N ARG A 414 -22.28 -5.77 -10.57
CA ARG A 414 -22.97 -6.80 -9.78
C ARG A 414 -23.56 -6.22 -8.50
N SER A 415 -22.79 -5.43 -7.76
CA SER A 415 -23.26 -4.84 -6.51
C SER A 415 -24.34 -3.77 -6.73
N ILE A 416 -24.26 -2.98 -7.81
CA ILE A 416 -25.34 -2.08 -8.21
C ILE A 416 -26.64 -2.87 -8.46
N LYS A 417 -26.57 -3.96 -9.22
CA LYS A 417 -27.72 -4.86 -9.43
C LYS A 417 -28.24 -5.44 -8.11
N ALA A 418 -27.34 -5.82 -7.19
CA ALA A 418 -27.74 -6.31 -5.87
C ALA A 418 -28.52 -5.25 -5.07
N PHE A 419 -28.09 -3.98 -5.09
CA PHE A 419 -28.84 -2.87 -4.46
C PHE A 419 -30.17 -2.59 -5.15
N GLN A 420 -30.24 -2.66 -6.48
CA GLN A 420 -31.49 -2.53 -7.21
C GLN A 420 -32.49 -3.65 -6.84
N MET A 421 -31.99 -4.88 -6.64
CA MET A 421 -32.81 -5.99 -6.14
C MET A 421 -33.23 -5.79 -4.68
N LEU A 422 -32.32 -5.30 -3.83
CA LEU A 422 -32.65 -4.92 -2.46
C LEU A 422 -33.68 -3.77 -2.42
N GLY A 423 -33.72 -2.90 -3.43
CA GLY A 423 -34.79 -1.91 -3.59
C GLY A 423 -36.16 -2.56 -3.72
N LYS A 424 -36.25 -3.67 -4.47
CA LYS A 424 -37.52 -4.37 -4.78
C LYS A 424 -37.93 -5.40 -3.72
N GLU A 425 -36.95 -6.06 -3.10
CA GLU A 425 -37.18 -7.12 -2.13
C GLU A 425 -36.41 -6.88 -0.83
N LYS A 426 -36.96 -7.38 0.29
CA LYS A 426 -36.28 -7.32 1.59
C LYS A 426 -35.03 -8.20 1.61
N GLY A 427 -33.98 -7.68 2.24
CA GLY A 427 -32.73 -8.40 2.46
C GLY A 427 -32.85 -9.54 3.47
N PRO A 428 -31.81 -10.38 3.61
CA PRO A 428 -31.80 -11.50 4.54
C PRO A 428 -32.10 -11.13 6.00
N TYR A 429 -31.55 -10.01 6.50
CA TYR A 429 -31.82 -9.57 7.87
C TYR A 429 -33.17 -8.89 7.99
N GLU A 430 -33.59 -8.11 7.00
CA GLU A 430 -34.95 -7.54 6.97
C GLU A 430 -36.03 -8.65 7.02
N LYS A 431 -35.86 -9.74 6.27
CA LYS A 431 -36.77 -10.92 6.31
C LYS A 431 -36.81 -11.58 7.68
N LYS A 432 -35.67 -11.74 8.36
CA LYS A 432 -35.61 -12.25 9.74
C LYS A 432 -36.37 -11.35 10.71
N VAL A 433 -36.31 -10.03 10.53
CA VAL A 433 -37.05 -9.09 11.38
C VAL A 433 -38.56 -9.25 11.18
N ASP A 434 -39.05 -9.48 9.97
CA ASP A 434 -40.48 -9.72 9.72
C ASP A 434 -40.99 -10.98 10.44
N GLU A 435 -40.23 -12.07 10.36
CA GLU A 435 -40.53 -13.32 11.10
C GLU A 435 -40.60 -13.07 12.62
N LEU A 436 -39.68 -12.25 13.14
CA LEU A 436 -39.56 -11.98 14.58
C LEU A 436 -40.59 -10.97 15.09
N ILE A 437 -40.98 -9.99 14.30
CA ILE A 437 -42.06 -9.07 14.70
C ILE A 437 -43.41 -9.78 14.71
N SER A 438 -43.60 -10.76 13.83
CA SER A 438 -44.82 -11.60 13.81
C SER A 438 -44.98 -12.41 15.12
N SER A 439 -43.91 -12.63 15.89
CA SER A 439 -43.95 -13.26 17.23
C SER A 439 -44.16 -12.30 18.41
N GLU A 440 -44.48 -11.02 18.16
CA GLU A 440 -44.71 -9.92 19.14
C GLU A 440 -43.59 -9.64 20.16
N THR A 441 -42.49 -10.40 20.12
CA THR A 441 -41.33 -10.23 21.00
C THR A 441 -40.05 -10.49 20.22
N PHE A 442 -39.06 -9.60 20.32
CA PHE A 442 -37.70 -9.89 19.87
C PHE A 442 -36.85 -10.21 21.08
N LYS A 443 -36.45 -11.48 21.23
CA LYS A 443 -35.62 -11.95 22.35
C LYS A 443 -36.18 -11.50 23.73
N ASN A 444 -37.50 -11.63 23.94
CA ASN A 444 -38.24 -11.22 25.14
C ASN A 444 -38.42 -9.69 25.38
N ILE A 445 -38.09 -8.84 24.40
CA ILE A 445 -38.33 -7.39 24.47
C ILE A 445 -39.69 -7.07 23.85
N LYS A 446 -40.54 -6.35 24.60
CA LYS A 446 -41.81 -5.80 24.08
C LYS A 446 -41.55 -4.51 23.33
N PHE A 447 -42.06 -4.40 22.12
CA PHE A 447 -41.92 -3.18 21.33
C PHE A 447 -42.85 -2.07 21.86
N VAL A 448 -42.32 -0.86 21.94
CA VAL A 448 -43.05 0.34 22.37
C VAL A 448 -43.03 1.35 21.23
N GLU A 449 -44.21 1.80 20.81
CA GLU A 449 -44.32 2.86 19.82
C GLU A 449 -43.84 4.18 20.43
N ASN A 450 -42.93 4.84 19.72
CA ASN A 450 -42.48 6.18 20.07
C ASN A 450 -42.35 7.00 18.78
N GLN A 451 -43.25 7.97 18.62
CA GLN A 451 -43.35 8.81 17.42
C GLN A 451 -42.15 9.76 17.23
N GLN A 452 -41.33 9.97 18.27
CA GLN A 452 -40.09 10.76 18.14
C GLN A 452 -39.02 10.01 17.35
N PHE A 453 -39.12 8.69 17.25
CA PHE A 453 -38.21 7.85 16.51
C PHE A 453 -38.77 7.56 15.12
N VAL A 454 -38.20 8.23 14.12
CA VAL A 454 -38.50 7.99 12.71
C VAL A 454 -37.52 6.94 12.18
N GLY A 455 -38.03 5.97 11.43
CA GLY A 455 -37.22 4.96 10.74
C GLY A 455 -36.45 5.52 9.54
N LEU A 456 -35.50 4.74 9.04
CA LEU A 456 -34.73 5.09 7.85
C LEU A 456 -35.63 5.14 6.61
N PRO A 457 -35.49 6.16 5.74
CA PRO A 457 -36.19 6.19 4.46
C PRO A 457 -35.56 5.17 3.50
N ARG A 458 -36.05 3.93 3.56
CA ARG A 458 -35.48 2.77 2.87
C ARG A 458 -35.30 2.98 1.36
N GLU A 459 -36.36 3.37 0.68
CA GLU A 459 -36.37 3.53 -0.79
C GLU A 459 -35.38 4.62 -1.21
N THR A 460 -35.50 5.82 -0.62
CA THR A 460 -34.58 6.93 -0.88
C THR A 460 -33.13 6.59 -0.57
N LEU A 461 -32.86 5.85 0.51
CA LEU A 461 -31.50 5.42 0.85
C LEU A 461 -30.91 4.49 -0.21
N LEU A 462 -31.66 3.48 -0.66
CA LEU A 462 -31.19 2.52 -1.66
C LEU A 462 -31.06 3.18 -3.04
N GLU A 463 -31.98 4.06 -3.42
CA GLU A 463 -31.90 4.85 -4.65
C GLU A 463 -30.67 5.77 -4.65
N ASN A 464 -30.41 6.45 -3.53
CA ASN A 464 -29.22 7.30 -3.37
C ASN A 464 -27.94 6.49 -3.51
N ILE A 465 -27.88 5.29 -2.90
CA ILE A 465 -26.73 4.38 -3.02
C ILE A 465 -26.54 3.96 -4.48
N VAL A 466 -27.59 3.47 -5.16
CA VAL A 466 -27.53 3.05 -6.56
C VAL A 466 -27.05 4.21 -7.44
N MET A 467 -27.69 5.38 -7.33
CA MET A 467 -27.33 6.56 -8.12
C MET A 467 -25.86 6.98 -7.91
N ASN A 468 -25.37 6.98 -6.67
CA ASN A 468 -24.00 7.40 -6.39
C ASN A 468 -22.95 6.37 -6.79
N LEU A 469 -23.28 5.08 -6.74
CA LEU A 469 -22.44 4.01 -7.27
C LEU A 469 -22.41 4.03 -8.80
N GLU A 470 -23.55 4.31 -9.46
CA GLU A 470 -23.65 4.45 -10.92
C GLU A 470 -22.84 5.66 -11.42
N LYS A 471 -22.93 6.81 -10.75
CA LYS A 471 -22.06 7.99 -11.01
C LYS A 471 -20.56 7.71 -10.83
N ARG A 472 -20.23 6.62 -10.14
CA ARG A 472 -18.85 6.21 -9.84
C ARG A 472 -18.50 4.87 -10.47
N LEU A 473 -19.28 4.44 -11.45
CA LEU A 473 -18.89 3.35 -12.32
C LEU A 473 -17.53 3.64 -12.93
N MET A 474 -16.97 2.64 -13.57
CA MET A 474 -15.66 2.75 -14.21
C MET A 474 -15.76 3.61 -15.51
N ASP A 475 -16.73 4.53 -15.59
CA ASP A 475 -16.80 5.50 -16.66
C ASP A 475 -15.56 6.37 -16.59
N CYS A 476 -14.75 6.26 -17.62
CA CYS A 476 -13.49 6.98 -17.71
C CYS A 476 -13.71 8.47 -17.99
N GLU A 477 -14.79 9.07 -17.49
CA GLU A 477 -15.14 10.47 -17.71
C GLU A 477 -14.08 11.43 -17.16
N HIS A 478 -13.47 11.06 -16.04
CA HIS A 478 -12.30 11.76 -15.52
C HIS A 478 -11.09 11.69 -16.47
N LEU A 479 -10.95 10.61 -17.27
CA LEU A 479 -9.94 10.53 -18.35
C LEU A 479 -10.25 11.47 -19.52
N LYS A 480 -11.54 11.73 -19.82
CA LYS A 480 -11.96 12.63 -20.92
C LYS A 480 -11.47 14.07 -20.73
N ALA A 481 -11.30 14.51 -19.48
CA ALA A 481 -10.97 15.91 -19.16
C ALA A 481 -9.47 16.23 -19.15
N ILE A 482 -8.59 15.23 -19.02
CA ILE A 482 -7.15 15.45 -18.79
C ILE A 482 -6.30 15.11 -20.03
N CYS A 483 -6.71 14.13 -20.82
CA CYS A 483 -5.98 13.70 -22.01
C CYS A 483 -6.86 13.87 -23.26
N GLY A 484 -6.60 14.91 -24.06
CA GLY A 484 -7.43 15.27 -25.22
C GLY A 484 -7.60 14.18 -26.28
N GLN A 485 -6.70 13.18 -26.32
CA GLN A 485 -6.79 12.03 -27.23
C GLN A 485 -7.87 11.00 -26.83
N PHE A 486 -8.43 11.10 -25.62
CA PHE A 486 -9.32 10.11 -25.02
C PHE A 486 -10.79 10.56 -24.94
N GLN A 487 -11.14 11.68 -25.58
CA GLN A 487 -12.49 12.27 -25.49
C GLN A 487 -13.60 11.37 -26.08
N ASP A 488 -13.27 10.52 -27.07
CA ASP A 488 -14.25 9.75 -27.84
C ASP A 488 -14.24 8.23 -27.62
N SER A 489 -13.28 7.68 -26.87
CA SER A 489 -13.11 6.22 -26.72
C SER A 489 -13.17 5.78 -25.26
N ASN A 490 -14.21 5.02 -24.91
CA ASN A 490 -14.32 4.37 -23.61
C ASN A 490 -13.23 3.29 -23.50
N ILE A 491 -12.16 3.57 -22.75
CA ILE A 491 -11.00 2.66 -22.62
C ILE A 491 -11.45 1.26 -22.18
N LEU A 492 -12.47 1.14 -21.32
CA LEU A 492 -13.00 -0.16 -20.91
C LEU A 492 -13.54 -0.96 -22.08
N GLN A 493 -14.15 -0.31 -23.06
CA GLN A 493 -14.66 -0.99 -24.25
C GLN A 493 -13.50 -1.55 -25.08
N ILE A 494 -12.39 -0.82 -25.18
CA ILE A 494 -11.15 -1.31 -25.81
C ILE A 494 -10.62 -2.53 -25.04
N LEU A 495 -10.59 -2.45 -23.71
CA LEU A 495 -10.08 -3.52 -22.85
C LEU A 495 -10.96 -4.79 -22.88
N LYS A 496 -12.28 -4.63 -23.08
CA LYS A 496 -13.22 -5.76 -23.25
C LYS A 496 -12.90 -6.61 -24.48
N TYR A 497 -12.29 -6.06 -25.53
CA TYR A 497 -11.85 -6.83 -26.71
C TYR A 497 -10.69 -7.79 -26.42
N LEU A 498 -10.03 -7.70 -25.26
CA LEU A 498 -9.01 -8.66 -24.81
C LEU A 498 -9.57 -9.73 -23.86
N ASN A 499 -10.87 -9.65 -23.54
CA ASN A 499 -11.52 -10.57 -22.61
C ASN A 499 -12.76 -11.25 -23.23
N PRO A 500 -12.65 -12.54 -23.60
CA PRO A 500 -13.73 -13.31 -24.21
C PRO A 500 -15.05 -13.35 -23.45
N ASP A 501 -15.02 -13.23 -22.12
CA ASP A 501 -16.22 -13.27 -21.27
C ASP A 501 -17.22 -12.14 -21.58
N TYR A 502 -16.80 -11.12 -22.35
CA TYR A 502 -17.60 -9.95 -22.71
C TYR A 502 -18.03 -9.94 -24.18
N TRP A 503 -17.68 -10.97 -24.94
CA TRP A 503 -18.04 -11.02 -26.35
C TRP A 503 -19.44 -11.58 -26.47
N ASN A 504 -20.33 -10.84 -27.16
CA ASN A 504 -21.63 -11.39 -27.50
C ASN A 504 -21.45 -12.34 -28.69
N ILE A 505 -21.18 -13.61 -28.41
CA ILE A 505 -20.92 -14.63 -29.44
C ILE A 505 -22.23 -14.99 -30.19
N GLU A 506 -23.38 -14.75 -29.57
CA GLU A 506 -24.71 -15.13 -30.07
C GLU A 506 -25.38 -14.04 -30.93
N GLU A 507 -25.09 -12.76 -30.70
CA GLU A 507 -25.55 -11.64 -31.55
C GLU A 507 -24.57 -11.40 -32.73
N VAL A 508 -24.86 -12.07 -33.84
CA VAL A 508 -24.44 -11.91 -35.25
C VAL A 508 -23.35 -10.85 -35.61
N ASP A 509 -22.37 -11.34 -36.39
CA ASP A 509 -21.33 -10.66 -37.16
C ASP A 509 -20.17 -9.99 -36.39
N ILE A 510 -19.14 -10.81 -36.14
CA ILE A 510 -17.74 -10.40 -36.16
C ILE A 510 -17.36 -9.36 -35.08
N PRO A 511 -17.17 -9.77 -33.81
CA PRO A 511 -16.56 -8.92 -32.78
C PRO A 511 -15.18 -8.37 -33.18
N TRP A 512 -14.49 -9.02 -34.12
CA TRP A 512 -13.12 -8.67 -34.47
C TRP A 512 -12.97 -7.44 -35.35
N ARG A 513 -13.90 -7.09 -36.26
CA ARG A 513 -13.73 -5.87 -37.08
C ARG A 513 -13.73 -4.61 -36.22
N PRO A 514 -14.73 -4.39 -35.32
CA PRO A 514 -14.68 -3.28 -34.39
C PRO A 514 -13.49 -3.32 -33.43
N ALA A 515 -13.03 -4.53 -33.05
CA ALA A 515 -11.84 -4.68 -32.23
C ALA A 515 -10.57 -4.29 -32.99
N GLU A 516 -10.40 -4.75 -34.23
CA GLU A 516 -9.28 -4.44 -35.12
C GLU A 516 -9.16 -2.92 -35.34
N ASP A 517 -10.28 -2.21 -35.49
CA ASP A 517 -10.32 -0.75 -35.60
C ASP A 517 -9.90 -0.04 -34.30
N LYS A 518 -10.06 -0.69 -33.14
CA LYS A 518 -9.73 -0.13 -31.81
C LYS A 518 -8.35 -0.57 -31.29
N LEU A 519 -7.72 -1.60 -31.86
CA LEU A 519 -6.36 -2.02 -31.50
C LEU A 519 -5.29 -0.94 -31.71
N PRO A 520 -5.32 -0.11 -32.78
CA PRO A 520 -4.38 1.01 -32.91
C PRO A 520 -4.44 1.97 -31.71
N VAL A 521 -5.65 2.27 -31.21
CA VAL A 521 -5.84 3.10 -30.02
C VAL A 521 -5.19 2.44 -28.80
N PHE A 522 -5.34 1.12 -28.62
CA PHE A 522 -4.63 0.40 -27.57
C PHE A 522 -3.10 0.58 -27.68
N ASN A 523 -2.57 0.48 -28.90
CA ASN A 523 -1.14 0.59 -29.15
C ASN A 523 -0.60 1.97 -28.79
N ASP A 524 -1.36 3.03 -29.10
CA ASP A 524 -1.00 4.41 -28.78
C ASP A 524 -1.01 4.66 -27.27
N ILE A 525 -2.01 4.13 -26.56
CA ILE A 525 -2.15 4.27 -25.11
C ILE A 525 -1.01 3.58 -24.37
N PHE A 526 -0.76 2.32 -24.69
CA PHE A 526 0.16 1.49 -23.92
C PHE A 526 1.57 1.43 -24.52
N ASN A 527 1.80 2.07 -25.67
CA ASN A 527 3.03 1.98 -26.43
C ASN A 527 3.45 0.50 -26.61
N TYR A 528 2.50 -0.30 -27.10
CA TYR A 528 2.66 -1.74 -27.30
C TYR A 528 1.80 -2.21 -28.48
N LYS A 529 2.44 -2.74 -29.53
CA LYS A 529 1.74 -3.23 -30.71
C LYS A 529 1.34 -4.69 -30.56
N ILE A 530 0.04 -4.96 -30.57
CA ILE A 530 -0.49 -6.32 -30.68
C ILE A 530 -0.33 -6.82 -32.13
N ASP A 531 0.17 -8.05 -32.31
CA ASP A 531 0.26 -8.64 -33.65
C ASP A 531 -1.15 -9.01 -34.13
N MET A 532 -1.50 -8.58 -35.34
CA MET A 532 -2.86 -8.76 -35.87
C MET A 532 -3.17 -10.23 -36.14
N ASN A 533 -2.19 -11.04 -36.53
CA ASN A 533 -2.38 -12.47 -36.74
C ASN A 533 -2.54 -13.17 -35.40
N ASP A 534 -1.73 -12.82 -34.39
CA ASP A 534 -1.92 -13.29 -33.02
C ASP A 534 -3.32 -12.95 -32.49
N TYR A 535 -3.85 -11.76 -32.79
CA TYR A 535 -5.20 -11.39 -32.36
C TYR A 535 -6.27 -12.22 -33.08
N ARG A 536 -6.13 -12.44 -34.39
CA ARG A 536 -7.04 -13.31 -35.17
C ARG A 536 -6.99 -14.77 -34.71
N ASP A 537 -5.80 -15.30 -34.46
CA ASP A 537 -5.59 -16.63 -33.91
C ASP A 537 -6.23 -16.77 -32.52
N PHE A 538 -6.10 -15.75 -31.67
CA PHE A 538 -6.75 -15.70 -30.37
C PHE A 538 -8.27 -15.79 -30.51
N LEU A 539 -8.86 -15.00 -31.40
CA LEU A 539 -10.30 -15.02 -31.68
C LEU A 539 -10.76 -16.39 -32.18
N GLU A 540 -10.08 -16.95 -33.18
CA GLU A 540 -10.41 -18.27 -33.70
C GLU A 540 -10.34 -19.35 -32.62
N ASN A 541 -9.31 -19.32 -31.78
CA ASN A 541 -9.15 -20.30 -30.71
C ASN A 541 -10.27 -20.22 -29.67
N VAL A 542 -10.72 -19.00 -29.34
CA VAL A 542 -11.85 -18.78 -28.43
C VAL A 542 -13.15 -19.31 -29.05
N LEU A 543 -13.41 -19.00 -30.33
CA LEU A 543 -14.61 -19.46 -31.05
C LEU A 543 -14.64 -20.99 -31.22
N LYS A 544 -13.47 -21.62 -31.42
CA LYS A 544 -13.33 -23.07 -31.56
C LYS A 544 -13.44 -23.82 -30.23
N ASN A 545 -12.98 -23.24 -29.12
CA ASN A 545 -12.97 -23.89 -27.80
C ASN A 545 -13.09 -22.88 -26.65
N SER A 546 -14.31 -22.73 -26.12
CA SER A 546 -14.64 -21.76 -25.06
C SER A 546 -14.01 -22.07 -23.70
N GLN A 547 -13.63 -23.33 -23.42
CA GLN A 547 -13.15 -23.72 -22.09
C GLN A 547 -11.62 -23.74 -21.96
N LYS A 548 -10.87 -23.92 -23.06
CA LYS A 548 -9.39 -23.96 -23.01
C LYS A 548 -8.77 -23.59 -24.35
N TYR A 549 -8.55 -22.29 -24.55
CA TYR A 549 -7.88 -21.74 -25.73
C TYR A 549 -6.43 -21.35 -25.43
N LYS A 550 -5.55 -21.48 -26.43
CA LYS A 550 -4.18 -20.96 -26.38
C LYS A 550 -4.22 -19.45 -26.65
N ILE A 551 -3.58 -18.67 -25.79
CA ILE A 551 -3.42 -17.22 -25.99
C ILE A 551 -2.06 -16.98 -26.66
N PRO A 552 -2.02 -16.37 -27.86
CA PRO A 552 -0.79 -15.98 -28.53
C PRO A 552 0.02 -14.96 -27.71
N GLU A 553 1.33 -14.88 -27.98
CA GLU A 553 2.27 -14.17 -27.10
C GLU A 553 1.98 -12.67 -27.01
N SER A 554 1.66 -12.03 -28.14
CA SER A 554 1.42 -10.58 -28.13
C SER A 554 0.12 -10.22 -27.40
N VAL A 555 -0.92 -11.03 -27.56
CA VAL A 555 -2.20 -10.87 -26.83
C VAL A 555 -2.00 -11.15 -25.34
N GLN A 556 -1.24 -12.18 -24.99
CA GLN A 556 -0.96 -12.50 -23.59
C GLN A 556 -0.21 -11.34 -22.91
N ARG A 557 0.78 -10.75 -23.59
CA ARG A 557 1.49 -9.59 -23.08
C ARG A 557 0.57 -8.38 -22.94
N ALA A 558 -0.30 -8.10 -23.92
CA ALA A 558 -1.30 -7.05 -23.79
C ALA A 558 -2.19 -7.24 -22.55
N LYS A 559 -2.65 -8.46 -22.27
CA LYS A 559 -3.41 -8.77 -21.04
C LYS A 559 -2.59 -8.49 -19.77
N ASN A 560 -1.29 -8.78 -19.77
CA ASN A 560 -0.40 -8.47 -18.64
C ASN A 560 -0.22 -6.95 -18.45
N ILE A 561 -0.12 -6.18 -19.54
CA ILE A 561 -0.07 -4.71 -19.51
C ILE A 561 -1.35 -4.14 -18.89
N VAL A 562 -2.52 -4.61 -19.32
CA VAL A 562 -3.82 -4.16 -18.77
C VAL A 562 -3.92 -4.45 -17.27
N ARG A 563 -3.45 -5.61 -16.82
CA ARG A 563 -3.40 -5.98 -15.39
C ARG A 563 -2.48 -5.09 -14.56
N THR A 564 -1.54 -4.41 -15.20
CA THR A 564 -0.58 -3.51 -14.54
C THR A 564 -1.23 -2.18 -14.15
N ILE A 565 -2.39 -1.83 -14.72
CA ILE A 565 -3.17 -0.68 -14.28
C ILE A 565 -3.62 -0.90 -12.83
N ALA A 566 -3.23 0.00 -11.94
CA ALA A 566 -3.64 -0.03 -10.55
C ALA A 566 -5.06 0.53 -10.41
N VAL A 567 -5.94 -0.26 -9.79
CA VAL A 567 -7.34 0.14 -9.52
C VAL A 567 -7.63 0.32 -8.04
N ASN A 568 -6.77 -0.20 -7.17
CA ASN A 568 -6.83 -0.06 -5.72
C ASN A 568 -5.45 0.31 -5.16
N SER A 569 -5.43 0.70 -3.88
CA SER A 569 -4.21 0.97 -3.10
C SER A 569 -4.04 -0.02 -1.93
N ALA A 570 -4.54 -1.25 -2.03
CA ALA A 570 -4.52 -2.22 -0.92
C ALA A 570 -3.10 -2.58 -0.42
N GLU A 571 -2.12 -2.61 -1.32
CA GLU A 571 -0.71 -2.81 -0.96
C GLU A 571 -0.11 -1.59 -0.25
N VAL A 572 -0.65 -0.40 -0.50
CA VAL A 572 -0.29 0.81 0.26
C VAL A 572 -0.80 0.72 1.69
N GLU A 573 -2.03 0.24 1.90
CA GLU A 573 -2.58 -0.03 3.25
C GLU A 573 -1.73 -1.05 4.02
N SER A 574 -1.25 -2.09 3.34
CA SER A 574 -0.29 -3.05 3.89
C SER A 574 1.04 -2.35 4.27
N GLY A 575 1.49 -1.41 3.45
CA GLY A 575 2.61 -0.52 3.74
C GLY A 575 2.40 0.33 5.00
N PHE A 576 1.22 0.93 5.18
CA PHE A 576 0.87 1.69 6.39
C PHE A 576 0.90 0.82 7.64
N SER A 577 0.41 -0.42 7.56
CA SER A 577 0.49 -1.37 8.68
C SER A 577 1.95 -1.62 9.10
N LYS A 578 2.85 -1.86 8.13
CA LYS A 578 4.29 -2.01 8.41
C LYS A 578 4.91 -0.74 8.96
N LEU A 579 4.54 0.41 8.42
CA LEU A 579 4.99 1.69 8.91
C LEU A 579 4.60 1.90 10.38
N ASN A 580 3.35 1.63 10.75
CA ASN A 580 2.86 1.76 12.12
C ASN A 580 3.62 0.85 13.11
N ILE A 581 3.96 -0.38 12.69
CA ILE A 581 4.81 -1.27 13.49
C ILE A 581 6.22 -0.68 13.65
N ILE A 582 6.80 -0.16 12.56
CA ILE A 582 8.16 0.42 12.55
C ILE A 582 8.23 1.72 13.35
N CYS A 583 7.20 2.55 13.32
CA CYS A 583 7.13 3.86 13.99
C CYS A 583 6.41 3.80 15.34
N SER A 584 6.15 2.61 15.89
CA SER A 584 5.53 2.43 17.21
C SER A 584 6.23 3.25 18.30
N GLY A 585 5.51 3.61 19.38
CA GLY A 585 5.96 4.59 20.39
C GLY A 585 7.35 4.35 21.02
N LYS A 586 7.90 3.13 20.94
CA LYS A 586 9.29 2.81 21.36
C LYS A 586 10.37 3.32 20.38
N ARG A 587 10.01 3.81 19.19
CA ARG A 587 10.92 4.17 18.06
C ARG A 587 10.76 5.59 17.56
N SER A 588 10.30 6.51 18.41
CA SER A 588 9.97 7.92 18.12
C SER A 588 11.09 8.83 17.56
N ARG A 589 12.20 8.28 17.03
CA ARG A 589 13.37 9.02 16.52
C ARG A 589 13.96 8.43 15.21
N LEU A 590 13.21 7.62 14.46
CA LEU A 590 13.68 7.08 13.17
C LEU A 590 13.49 8.11 12.05
N THR A 591 14.55 8.40 11.29
CA THR A 591 14.48 9.21 10.08
C THR A 591 13.65 8.53 9.00
N VAL A 592 13.06 9.31 8.08
CA VAL A 592 12.27 8.79 6.95
C VAL A 592 13.08 7.78 6.13
N SER A 593 14.35 8.07 5.84
CA SER A 593 15.26 7.16 5.14
C SER A 593 15.46 5.82 5.87
N ASN A 594 15.68 5.82 7.20
CA ASN A 594 15.84 4.58 7.96
C ASN A 594 14.56 3.73 7.97
N THR A 595 13.40 4.40 8.09
CA THR A 595 12.09 3.75 8.01
C THR A 595 11.86 3.16 6.61
N SER A 596 12.13 3.93 5.56
CA SER A 596 12.04 3.52 4.15
C SER A 596 12.90 2.29 3.85
N ASN A 597 14.16 2.27 4.31
CA ASN A 597 15.07 1.14 4.13
C ASN A 597 14.61 -0.11 4.90
N THR A 598 14.04 0.07 6.10
CA THR A 598 13.46 -1.06 6.86
C THR A 598 12.22 -1.61 6.15
N MET A 599 11.36 -0.73 5.64
CA MET A 599 10.19 -1.12 4.83
C MET A 599 10.60 -1.84 3.53
N THR A 600 11.69 -1.43 2.91
CA THR A 600 12.25 -2.12 1.74
C THR A 600 12.53 -3.59 2.06
N ILE A 601 13.26 -3.87 3.13
CA ILE A 601 13.54 -5.27 3.52
C ILE A 601 12.26 -6.01 3.93
N SER A 602 11.38 -5.35 4.70
CA SER A 602 10.18 -6.00 5.22
C SER A 602 9.16 -6.35 4.13
N LEU A 603 8.94 -5.46 3.17
CA LEU A 603 7.96 -5.60 2.10
C LEU A 603 8.51 -6.38 0.90
N ILE A 604 9.69 -6.02 0.39
CA ILE A 604 10.19 -6.55 -0.90
C ILE A 604 11.39 -7.50 -0.74
N GLY A 605 11.99 -7.63 0.45
CA GLY A 605 13.05 -8.60 0.69
C GLY A 605 12.54 -10.04 0.72
N PRO A 606 13.34 -11.05 0.31
CA PRO A 606 12.93 -12.45 0.35
C PRO A 606 12.61 -12.95 1.77
N PRO A 607 11.86 -14.07 1.91
CA PRO A 607 11.69 -14.72 3.21
C PRO A 607 13.05 -15.07 3.85
N PRO A 608 13.21 -15.03 5.18
CA PRO A 608 14.50 -15.32 5.83
C PRO A 608 15.12 -16.67 5.47
N LYS A 609 14.30 -17.67 5.13
CA LYS A 609 14.75 -19.00 4.69
C LYS A 609 15.41 -18.99 3.30
N GLU A 610 15.08 -18.01 2.46
CA GLU A 610 15.53 -17.88 1.08
C GLU A 610 16.57 -16.77 0.90
N TRP A 611 16.80 -15.98 1.95
CA TRP A 611 17.81 -14.93 1.97
C TRP A 611 19.21 -15.52 2.05
N ASP A 612 20.03 -15.26 1.02
CA ASP A 612 21.47 -15.51 1.05
C ASP A 612 22.23 -14.18 1.21
N PRO A 613 22.90 -13.93 2.35
CA PRO A 613 23.68 -12.73 2.57
C PRO A 613 24.98 -12.71 1.78
N THR A 614 25.45 -13.84 1.25
CA THR A 614 26.81 -14.01 0.72
C THR A 614 27.17 -13.02 -0.39
N PRO A 615 26.33 -12.80 -1.43
CA PRO A 615 26.64 -11.85 -2.50
C PRO A 615 26.70 -10.42 -1.98
N THR A 616 25.79 -10.07 -1.08
CA THR A 616 25.67 -8.74 -0.47
C THR A 616 26.87 -8.46 0.44
N VAL A 617 27.27 -9.42 1.29
CA VAL A 617 28.43 -9.28 2.16
C VAL A 617 29.73 -9.19 1.37
N LYS A 618 29.89 -9.96 0.29
CA LYS A 618 31.05 -9.83 -0.61
C LYS A 618 31.17 -8.41 -1.17
N ARG A 619 30.05 -7.73 -1.47
CA ARG A 619 30.06 -6.33 -1.92
C ARG A 619 30.30 -5.35 -0.76
N TRP A 620 29.74 -5.62 0.42
CA TRP A 620 30.00 -4.83 1.63
C TRP A 620 31.49 -4.79 1.97
N LEU A 621 32.15 -5.96 2.00
CA LEU A 621 33.57 -6.11 2.38
C LEU A 621 34.55 -5.43 1.42
N ARG A 622 34.12 -5.05 0.20
CA ARG A 622 34.94 -4.27 -0.73
C ARG A 622 35.10 -2.80 -0.32
N ILE A 623 34.17 -2.30 0.49
CA ILE A 623 34.04 -0.86 0.81
C ILE A 623 34.07 -0.63 2.33
N ASN A 624 33.68 -1.63 3.13
CA ASN A 624 33.49 -1.51 4.57
C ASN A 624 34.26 -2.60 5.34
N HIS A 625 34.37 -2.39 6.66
CA HIS A 625 35.01 -3.33 7.59
C HIS A 625 34.18 -4.62 7.81
N SER A 626 34.87 -5.73 8.09
CA SER A 626 34.26 -7.01 8.47
C SER A 626 33.80 -7.03 9.93
N ALA A 627 32.99 -8.03 10.29
CA ALA A 627 32.62 -8.29 11.69
C ALA A 627 33.82 -8.64 12.60
N ASP A 628 34.98 -8.95 12.02
CA ASP A 628 36.19 -9.38 12.73
C ASP A 628 37.35 -8.36 12.61
N ASP A 629 37.12 -7.18 12.04
CA ASP A 629 38.21 -6.20 11.83
C ASP A 629 38.79 -5.74 13.18
N ALA A 630 40.05 -6.12 13.44
CA ALA A 630 40.77 -5.86 14.67
C ALA A 630 40.94 -4.36 14.97
N ARG A 631 40.78 -3.46 14.00
CA ARG A 631 40.81 -2.00 14.22
C ARG A 631 39.64 -1.48 15.08
N ILE A 632 38.59 -2.29 15.27
CA ILE A 632 37.51 -2.02 16.23
C ILE A 632 38.02 -2.14 17.69
N LYS A 633 39.12 -2.85 17.96
CA LYS A 633 39.77 -2.90 19.29
C LYS A 633 40.21 -1.51 19.78
N GLY A 634 40.64 -0.62 18.89
CA GLY A 634 41.23 0.66 19.26
C GLY A 634 40.27 1.67 19.90
N LYS A 635 38.94 1.46 19.79
CA LYS A 635 37.93 2.38 20.35
C LYS A 635 37.29 1.91 21.66
N LYS A 636 37.45 0.64 22.06
CA LYS A 636 36.91 0.13 23.34
C LYS A 636 37.86 0.30 24.54
N ILE A 637 39.11 0.68 24.31
CA ILE A 637 40.12 0.87 25.38
C ILE A 637 40.28 2.37 25.73
N ALA A 638 39.59 3.26 25.01
CA ALA A 638 39.56 4.69 25.28
C ALA A 638 38.10 5.19 25.32
N SER A 639 37.34 4.74 26.31
CA SER A 639 36.07 5.37 26.74
C SER A 639 35.81 5.04 28.20
#